data_AF-A0AAV8DHG0-F1
#
_entry.id   AF-A0AAV8DHG0-F1
#
_cell.length_a   1.000
_cell.length_b   1.000
_cell.length_c   1.000
_cell.angle_alpha   90.00
_cell.angle_beta   90.00
_cell.angle_gamma   90.00
#
_symmetry.space_group_name_H-M   'P 1'
#
loop_
_entity.id
_entity.type
_entity.pdbx_description
1 polymer ?
#
loop_
_entity_poly.entity_id
_entity_poly.type
_entity_poly.pdbx_seq_one_letter_code
_entity_poly.pdbx_strand_id
1 'polypeptide(L)'
;MATNHALTSDENPNSSQLLATDQTNLDQTHNFGAQISGDTVTPNSLAETSDQDPKVNSYSKIDPRLPIVGMVFYSEEEAYNFYNSYARKRGFSVRKGHLSKRKDGSVQCRHYICSNEGKRQLHPTHITKKPRPLERTNCLARIEFTVNRENIWVVRRFSDEHNHPMASPNKACLLRSHRKKVQKERPVFAESDLYHGVRPDTAKEHEDMAETGTGTGTAMVSGTNCLRKKRVRDLEKGDTQLILDFLKKKQIEEPKFFYAVQLDEGERFTNCFWADAKSVADYTHFGDAVCFETSYHSSMYDLPVAMFIGMNNHKQIIVFGGALLLDETIESFLWLFKTFLAVMSGKQPETIFTNFSVAVSEAISAVFPMATHRICLWHVVNIACMHGQAQTFGQESSFRKEFENLIYGSEFETESGFCKGWDNVMMKYSLNGNSWFSDVLNVRQKWAPPYQCSSFAGIMASKDWYMIMGNLFKRHFYRKLPLGKFMVQYFKSITELREKEWLEDLETLRTRPVPLVDIPMLAEVADSYTQTVYIDFEHEYKSQLACICETLTVNGSMYTYRVSVPQKPYMGIVEFEPSEVKVSCSCKKFESMGILCMHALKVLNNNNILYLPGQYILKRWSKYAKDESENDALAVRGSENGRVWRKLVELMVKSSFCKEILGIVENGLDKFIGQMESLAQGLDTDEVNIGENLHSNPLDSNNISFEGFEFYTR
;
A
#
# COMPACT_ATOMS: atom_id res chain seq x y z
N MET A 1 -23.36 8.94 -55.07
CA MET A 1 -23.01 9.73 -56.28
C MET A 1 -22.20 10.94 -55.86
N ALA A 2 -21.64 11.69 -56.81
CA ALA A 2 -20.77 12.90 -56.71
C ALA A 2 -20.84 13.70 -55.37
N THR A 3 -19.77 14.09 -54.67
CA THR A 3 -18.47 14.76 -55.00
C THR A 3 -18.56 16.26 -55.30
N ASN A 4 -17.61 17.03 -54.73
CA ASN A 4 -17.20 18.41 -55.07
C ASN A 4 -18.20 19.54 -54.71
N HIS A 5 -17.85 20.82 -54.48
CA HIS A 5 -16.59 21.60 -54.28
C HIS A 5 -17.03 23.02 -53.75
N ALA A 6 -16.19 24.00 -53.35
CA ALA A 6 -14.87 24.12 -52.71
C ALA A 6 -14.53 25.64 -52.57
N LEU A 7 -13.40 26.02 -51.94
CA LEU A 7 -12.82 27.41 -51.91
C LEU A 7 -13.66 28.42 -51.07
N THR A 8 -13.19 29.57 -50.53
CA THR A 8 -11.90 30.29 -50.34
C THR A 8 -12.12 31.36 -49.23
N SER A 9 -11.17 32.12 -48.65
CA SER A 9 -9.70 32.30 -48.80
C SER A 9 -9.11 32.93 -47.51
N ASP A 10 -7.79 33.09 -47.51
CA ASP A 10 -6.87 33.82 -46.61
C ASP A 10 -7.29 35.31 -46.35
N GLU A 11 -6.71 36.12 -45.44
CA GLU A 11 -5.28 36.34 -45.13
C GLU A 11 -4.96 36.78 -43.68
N ASN A 12 -3.66 36.85 -43.36
CA ASN A 12 -3.10 37.33 -42.08
C ASN A 12 -1.62 37.79 -42.23
N PRO A 13 -1.25 39.03 -41.87
CA PRO A 13 0.16 39.42 -41.71
C PRO A 13 0.51 40.09 -40.37
N ASN A 14 1.74 39.85 -39.88
CA ASN A 14 2.34 40.53 -38.73
C ASN A 14 3.02 41.85 -39.14
N SER A 15 3.11 42.86 -38.26
CA SER A 15 4.40 43.29 -37.65
C SER A 15 4.38 44.62 -36.84
N SER A 16 5.19 44.59 -35.78
CA SER A 16 5.72 45.64 -34.89
C SER A 16 6.05 47.03 -35.46
N GLN A 17 5.89 48.08 -34.63
CA GLN A 17 6.89 49.16 -34.48
C GLN A 17 6.79 49.90 -33.13
N LEU A 18 7.74 50.82 -32.86
CA LEU A 18 8.02 51.50 -31.58
C LEU A 18 7.94 53.03 -31.70
N LEU A 19 7.74 53.74 -30.58
CA LEU A 19 8.35 55.02 -30.12
C LEU A 19 7.71 55.39 -28.75
N ALA A 20 8.47 55.68 -27.68
CA ALA A 20 8.94 57.02 -27.22
C ALA A 20 7.82 57.98 -26.77
N THR A 21 7.92 58.75 -25.67
CA THR A 21 9.05 59.06 -24.76
C THR A 21 8.52 59.56 -23.39
N ASP A 22 9.33 59.50 -22.32
CA ASP A 22 9.66 60.72 -21.53
C ASP A 22 10.79 60.49 -20.50
N GLN A 23 11.40 61.58 -19.98
CA GLN A 23 12.53 61.58 -19.04
C GLN A 23 12.48 62.69 -17.99
N THR A 24 12.92 62.38 -16.76
CA THR A 24 13.55 63.28 -15.75
C THR A 24 14.04 62.36 -14.60
N ASN A 25 15.27 62.37 -14.07
CA ASN A 25 16.15 63.41 -13.51
C ASN A 25 15.56 64.11 -12.26
N LEU A 26 16.27 64.30 -11.13
CA LEU A 26 17.65 63.89 -10.74
C LEU A 26 17.85 64.00 -9.20
N ASP A 27 18.69 63.12 -8.63
CA ASP A 27 19.67 63.32 -7.53
C ASP A 27 19.36 63.69 -6.05
N GLN A 28 20.23 63.10 -5.20
CA GLN A 28 20.86 63.59 -3.95
C GLN A 28 20.08 63.77 -2.62
N THR A 29 20.61 63.13 -1.56
CA THR A 29 21.23 63.83 -0.40
C THR A 29 22.14 62.88 0.41
N HIS A 30 22.92 63.41 1.38
CA HIS A 30 24.11 62.77 1.95
C HIS A 30 24.14 62.80 3.50
N ASN A 31 24.77 61.77 4.09
CA ASN A 31 25.62 61.81 5.31
C ASN A 31 25.09 61.94 6.76
N PHE A 32 25.88 61.27 7.62
CA PHE A 32 26.25 61.53 9.04
C PHE A 32 25.24 61.39 10.19
N GLY A 33 25.75 60.85 11.31
CA GLY A 33 25.05 60.71 12.59
C GLY A 33 25.62 59.58 13.46
N ALA A 34 26.77 59.79 14.11
CA ALA A 34 27.36 58.84 15.08
C ALA A 34 27.56 59.52 16.45
N GLN A 35 27.48 58.74 17.54
CA GLN A 35 27.83 59.18 18.90
C GLN A 35 28.68 58.11 19.61
N ILE A 36 29.45 58.56 20.61
CA ILE A 36 30.60 57.84 21.18
C ILE A 36 30.57 57.93 22.71
N SER A 37 30.89 56.81 23.36
CA SER A 37 31.57 56.68 24.67
C SER A 37 32.40 55.38 24.59
N GLY A 38 33.59 55.23 25.18
CA GLY A 38 34.13 55.85 26.40
C GLY A 38 33.97 54.82 27.53
N ASP A 39 35.00 54.24 28.15
CA ASP A 39 36.43 54.62 28.21
C ASP A 39 37.44 53.43 28.19
N THR A 40 38.71 53.74 28.45
CA THR A 40 39.91 52.88 28.35
C THR A 40 40.24 52.10 29.63
N VAL A 41 41.10 51.06 29.52
CA VAL A 41 42.31 50.82 30.36
C VAL A 41 43.09 49.58 29.87
N THR A 42 44.41 49.55 30.09
CA THR A 42 45.42 48.52 29.74
C THR A 42 46.57 48.55 30.78
N PRO A 43 47.70 47.79 30.72
CA PRO A 43 47.97 46.37 30.40
C PRO A 43 48.85 45.68 31.52
N ASN A 44 49.65 44.64 31.17
CA ASN A 44 50.74 43.97 31.94
C ASN A 44 50.29 42.97 33.04
N SER A 45 51.08 41.97 33.49
CA SER A 45 52.42 41.39 33.16
C SER A 45 52.32 39.84 33.21
N LEU A 46 53.06 38.99 32.48
CA LEU A 46 54.51 38.74 32.31
C LEU A 46 55.26 38.22 33.56
N ALA A 47 56.04 37.14 33.35
CA ALA A 47 56.99 36.43 34.26
C ALA A 47 56.35 35.64 35.44
N GLU A 48 56.88 34.50 35.94
CA GLU A 48 58.09 33.73 35.56
C GLU A 48 58.01 32.21 35.93
N THR A 49 59.04 31.46 35.54
CA THR A 49 59.46 30.05 35.86
C THR A 49 59.10 29.48 37.25
N SER A 50 58.91 28.17 37.50
CA SER A 50 58.88 26.92 36.69
C SER A 50 58.23 25.78 37.58
N ASP A 51 58.31 24.44 37.41
CA ASP A 51 59.13 23.52 36.60
C ASP A 51 58.53 22.08 36.44
N GLN A 52 59.16 21.26 35.59
CA GLN A 52 59.19 19.78 35.44
C GLN A 52 57.98 18.86 35.80
N ASP A 53 57.20 18.53 34.73
CA ASP A 53 56.99 17.17 34.14
C ASP A 53 56.74 15.90 35.02
N PRO A 54 55.88 14.92 34.59
CA PRO A 54 55.98 14.35 33.24
C PRO A 54 54.69 14.01 32.46
N LYS A 55 54.85 14.00 31.12
CA LYS A 55 54.14 13.21 30.08
C LYS A 55 52.75 13.67 29.57
N VAL A 56 52.76 14.04 28.28
CA VAL A 56 51.85 13.62 27.19
C VAL A 56 50.34 13.72 27.45
N ASN A 57 49.67 14.63 26.72
CA ASN A 57 48.25 14.50 26.41
C ASN A 57 47.98 14.73 24.91
N SER A 58 46.90 14.15 24.38
CA SER A 58 46.77 13.81 22.96
C SER A 58 45.97 14.81 22.11
N TYR A 59 46.46 15.09 20.89
CA TYR A 59 45.68 15.74 19.83
C TYR A 59 44.52 14.83 19.36
N SER A 60 43.28 15.23 19.65
CA SER A 60 42.08 14.58 19.14
C SER A 60 41.90 14.82 17.63
N LYS A 61 41.75 13.74 16.85
CA LYS A 61 41.60 13.80 15.38
C LYS A 61 40.29 14.49 14.95
N ILE A 62 40.39 15.52 14.12
CA ILE A 62 39.26 16.07 13.34
C ILE A 62 38.95 15.08 12.20
N ASP A 63 37.68 14.72 11.95
CA ASP A 63 37.30 13.85 10.82
C ASP A 63 37.50 14.58 9.48
N PRO A 64 38.39 14.13 8.58
CA PRO A 64 38.71 14.80 7.31
C PRO A 64 37.59 14.69 6.25
N ARG A 65 36.33 14.48 6.66
CA ARG A 65 35.15 14.36 5.79
C ARG A 65 34.03 15.36 6.11
N LEU A 66 34.26 16.32 7.00
CA LEU A 66 33.35 17.45 7.24
C LEU A 66 33.69 18.63 6.30
N PRO A 67 32.71 19.30 5.67
CA PRO A 67 32.95 20.52 4.91
C PRO A 67 33.35 21.68 5.82
N ILE A 68 34.52 22.27 5.55
CA ILE A 68 35.06 23.41 6.29
C ILE A 68 35.29 24.57 5.32
N VAL A 69 35.02 25.81 5.75
CA VAL A 69 35.30 27.02 4.96
C VAL A 69 36.81 27.14 4.74
N GLY A 70 37.22 27.40 3.50
CA GLY A 70 38.63 27.40 3.09
C GLY A 70 39.15 26.07 2.52
N MET A 71 38.37 24.97 2.55
CA MET A 71 38.77 23.74 1.84
C MET A 71 38.90 23.97 0.33
N VAL A 72 39.89 23.31 -0.28
CA VAL A 72 40.32 23.51 -1.68
C VAL A 72 40.15 22.23 -2.49
N PHE A 73 39.67 22.38 -3.73
CA PHE A 73 39.50 21.32 -4.73
C PHE A 73 39.94 21.84 -6.11
N TYR A 74 40.25 20.96 -7.05
CA TYR A 74 40.84 21.32 -8.35
C TYR A 74 39.91 21.09 -9.55
N SER A 75 38.64 20.72 -9.31
CA SER A 75 37.60 20.60 -10.34
C SER A 75 36.17 20.74 -9.81
N GLU A 76 35.20 21.04 -10.70
CA GLU A 76 33.76 20.99 -10.34
C GLU A 76 33.36 19.58 -9.88
N GLU A 77 33.91 18.53 -10.49
CA GLU A 77 33.55 17.15 -10.20
C GLU A 77 34.05 16.71 -8.82
N GLU A 78 35.27 17.06 -8.44
CA GLU A 78 35.83 16.80 -7.12
C GLU A 78 35.03 17.54 -6.03
N ALA A 79 34.80 18.84 -6.20
CA ALA A 79 34.01 19.67 -5.28
C ALA A 79 32.57 19.15 -5.12
N TYR A 80 31.95 18.71 -6.22
CA TYR A 80 30.62 18.09 -6.19
C TYR A 80 30.65 16.72 -5.51
N ASN A 81 31.62 15.87 -5.83
CA ASN A 81 31.72 14.51 -5.28
C ASN A 81 32.03 14.52 -3.78
N PHE A 82 32.83 15.48 -3.30
CA PHE A 82 33.04 15.74 -1.87
C PHE A 82 31.72 16.07 -1.17
N TYR A 83 31.00 17.11 -1.63
CA TYR A 83 29.75 17.53 -0.99
C TYR A 83 28.61 16.50 -1.15
N ASN A 84 28.55 15.78 -2.27
CA ASN A 84 27.60 14.69 -2.46
C ASN A 84 27.93 13.49 -1.56
N SER A 85 29.21 13.20 -1.30
CA SER A 85 29.63 12.17 -0.32
C SER A 85 29.30 12.58 1.12
N TYR A 86 29.46 13.86 1.46
CA TYR A 86 29.00 14.42 2.72
C TYR A 86 27.47 14.28 2.89
N ALA A 87 26.71 14.74 1.90
CA ALA A 87 25.25 14.63 1.88
C ALA A 87 24.75 13.18 1.94
N ARG A 88 25.50 12.23 1.36
CA ARG A 88 25.20 10.79 1.45
C ARG A 88 25.35 10.26 2.88
N LYS A 89 26.37 10.70 3.62
CA LYS A 89 26.54 10.36 5.05
C LYS A 89 25.45 11.01 5.92
N ARG A 90 25.12 12.29 5.66
CA ARG A 90 24.12 13.05 6.42
C ARG A 90 22.67 12.76 6.05
N GLY A 91 22.40 12.03 4.96
CA GLY A 91 21.05 11.57 4.63
C GLY A 91 20.21 12.50 3.76
N PHE A 92 20.82 13.39 2.97
CA PHE A 92 20.07 14.27 2.05
C PHE A 92 20.56 14.17 0.59
N SER A 93 19.70 14.57 -0.36
CA SER A 93 20.05 14.63 -1.77
C SER A 93 20.59 16.02 -2.12
N VAL A 94 21.65 16.08 -2.90
CA VAL A 94 22.19 17.33 -3.44
C VAL A 94 21.45 17.72 -4.72
N ARG A 95 21.24 19.03 -4.91
CA ARG A 95 20.80 19.67 -6.14
C ARG A 95 21.89 20.66 -6.58
N LYS A 96 22.15 20.78 -7.89
CA LYS A 96 23.04 21.84 -8.42
C LYS A 96 22.27 23.16 -8.39
N GLY A 97 22.79 24.14 -7.65
CA GLY A 97 22.20 25.47 -7.46
C GLY A 97 22.82 26.51 -8.38
N HIS A 98 22.84 27.76 -7.89
CA HIS A 98 23.38 28.92 -8.58
C HIS A 98 24.77 28.68 -9.20
N LEU A 99 25.01 29.33 -10.34
CA LEU A 99 26.26 29.30 -11.09
C LEU A 99 26.52 30.70 -11.64
N SER A 100 27.60 31.35 -11.20
CA SER A 100 28.14 32.56 -11.82
C SER A 100 29.33 32.22 -12.70
N LYS A 101 29.44 32.89 -13.85
CA LYS A 101 30.54 32.78 -14.80
C LYS A 101 31.14 34.16 -15.08
N ARG A 102 32.43 34.19 -15.38
CA ARG A 102 33.12 35.39 -15.89
C ARG A 102 32.78 35.64 -17.36
N LYS A 103 33.17 36.80 -17.88
CA LYS A 103 33.03 37.17 -19.31
C LYS A 103 33.75 36.20 -20.26
N ASP A 104 34.80 35.53 -19.80
CA ASP A 104 35.53 34.47 -20.51
C ASP A 104 34.84 33.08 -20.47
N GLY A 105 33.70 32.96 -19.79
CA GLY A 105 32.94 31.71 -19.68
C GLY A 105 33.40 30.75 -18.56
N SER A 106 34.52 31.03 -17.89
CA SER A 106 34.99 30.28 -16.71
C SER A 106 34.04 30.43 -15.52
N VAL A 107 33.99 29.43 -14.65
CA VAL A 107 33.19 29.49 -13.42
C VAL A 107 33.83 30.47 -12.44
N GLN A 108 33.02 31.34 -11.83
CA GLN A 108 33.42 32.25 -10.75
C GLN A 108 32.87 31.78 -9.40
N CYS A 109 31.62 31.31 -9.38
CA CYS A 109 30.94 30.84 -8.17
C CYS A 109 29.94 29.74 -8.49
N ARG A 110 29.80 28.75 -7.60
CA ARG A 110 28.86 27.63 -7.75
C ARG A 110 28.31 27.20 -6.40
N HIS A 111 27.00 27.03 -6.29
CA HIS A 111 26.33 26.58 -5.07
C HIS A 111 25.83 25.13 -5.24
N TYR A 112 25.98 24.31 -4.20
CA TYR A 112 25.29 23.02 -4.07
C TYR A 112 24.41 23.03 -2.83
N ILE A 113 23.19 22.56 -3.00
CA ILE A 113 22.03 22.92 -2.17
C ILE A 113 21.22 21.65 -1.86
N CYS A 114 20.47 21.63 -0.76
CA CYS A 114 19.57 20.53 -0.46
C CYS A 114 18.48 20.38 -1.56
N SER A 115 18.05 19.15 -1.84
CA SER A 115 16.89 18.85 -2.70
C SER A 115 15.64 19.64 -2.31
N ASN A 116 15.46 19.84 -1.01
CA ASN A 116 14.27 20.43 -0.39
C ASN A 116 14.36 21.97 -0.28
N GLU A 117 15.43 22.58 -0.82
CA GLU A 117 15.65 24.03 -0.83
C GLU A 117 14.64 24.76 -1.73
N GLY A 118 14.25 25.97 -1.30
CA GLY A 118 13.22 26.81 -1.93
C GLY A 118 11.79 26.30 -1.72
N LYS A 119 10.80 27.12 -2.12
CA LYS A 119 9.39 26.70 -2.22
C LYS A 119 9.07 26.14 -3.61
N ARG A 120 7.89 25.53 -3.79
CA ARG A 120 7.35 25.22 -5.11
C ARG A 120 6.72 26.50 -5.68
N GLN A 121 7.28 27.05 -6.75
CA GLN A 121 6.59 28.08 -7.52
C GLN A 121 5.44 27.44 -8.29
N LEU A 122 4.26 28.05 -8.21
CA LEU A 122 3.13 27.75 -9.10
C LEU A 122 3.43 28.41 -10.45
N HIS A 123 3.33 27.66 -11.55
CA HIS A 123 3.44 28.22 -12.89
C HIS A 123 2.07 28.80 -13.28
N PRO A 124 1.91 30.13 -13.48
CA PRO A 124 0.60 30.74 -13.68
C PRO A 124 -0.17 30.20 -14.89
N THR A 125 0.55 29.68 -15.88
CA THR A 125 0.02 29.23 -17.17
C THR A 125 0.01 27.71 -17.38
N HIS A 126 0.54 26.91 -16.44
CA HIS A 126 0.70 25.47 -16.63
C HIS A 126 0.36 24.64 -15.39
N ILE A 127 -0.91 24.24 -15.27
CA ILE A 127 -1.33 23.19 -14.34
C ILE A 127 -0.72 21.85 -14.77
N THR A 128 0.11 21.26 -13.92
CA THR A 128 0.74 19.97 -14.19
C THR A 128 -0.27 18.84 -13.97
N LYS A 129 -0.72 18.15 -15.04
CA LYS A 129 -1.77 17.11 -15.00
C LYS A 129 -1.58 15.98 -13.97
N LYS A 130 -0.35 15.73 -13.51
CA LYS A 130 -0.04 14.98 -12.28
C LYS A 130 1.03 15.76 -11.49
N PRO A 131 0.67 16.53 -10.45
CA PRO A 131 1.67 17.15 -9.60
C PRO A 131 2.43 16.08 -8.82
N ARG A 132 3.76 16.17 -8.76
CA ARG A 132 4.52 15.38 -7.77
C ARG A 132 4.21 15.85 -6.34
N PRO A 133 4.37 14.98 -5.33
CA PRO A 133 4.32 15.34 -3.91
C PRO A 133 5.23 16.53 -3.57
N LEU A 134 4.94 17.20 -2.45
CA LEU A 134 5.63 18.43 -2.04
C LEU A 134 6.98 18.15 -1.36
N GLU A 135 7.97 17.76 -2.17
CA GLU A 135 9.38 17.51 -1.77
C GLU A 135 10.12 18.75 -1.18
N ARG A 136 9.52 19.96 -1.21
CA ARG A 136 10.22 21.24 -0.95
C ARG A 136 9.73 21.92 0.33
N THR A 137 10.62 22.00 1.32
CA THR A 137 10.37 22.58 2.66
C THR A 137 11.00 23.96 2.85
N ASN A 138 11.61 24.56 1.82
CA ASN A 138 12.44 25.77 1.92
C ASN A 138 13.67 25.60 2.84
N CYS A 139 14.28 24.41 2.81
CA CYS A 139 15.51 24.08 3.51
C CYS A 139 16.67 25.02 3.12
N LEU A 140 17.55 25.37 4.06
CA LEU A 140 18.64 26.34 3.85
C LEU A 140 20.02 25.71 3.66
N ALA A 141 20.20 24.44 4.03
CA ALA A 141 21.47 23.72 3.96
C ALA A 141 22.10 23.71 2.56
N ARG A 142 23.33 24.23 2.47
CA ARG A 142 24.07 24.45 1.23
C ARG A 142 25.56 24.67 1.46
N ILE A 143 26.32 24.50 0.39
CA ILE A 143 27.73 24.89 0.27
C ILE A 143 27.90 25.84 -0.93
N GLU A 144 28.78 26.82 -0.78
CA GLU A 144 29.07 27.85 -1.78
C GLU A 144 30.57 27.80 -2.10
N PHE A 145 30.92 27.58 -3.36
CA PHE A 145 32.31 27.59 -3.85
C PHE A 145 32.60 28.89 -4.58
N THR A 146 33.75 29.50 -4.29
CA THR A 146 34.37 30.53 -5.15
C THR A 146 35.51 29.89 -5.92
N VAL A 147 35.60 30.15 -7.20
CA VAL A 147 36.58 29.52 -8.11
C VAL A 147 37.54 30.58 -8.61
N ASN A 148 38.85 30.33 -8.59
CA ASN A 148 39.85 31.27 -9.12
C ASN A 148 39.92 31.21 -10.67
N ARG A 149 40.98 31.75 -11.31
CA ARG A 149 41.17 31.64 -12.78
C ARG A 149 41.86 30.35 -13.22
N GLU A 150 42.55 29.67 -12.31
CA GLU A 150 43.27 28.41 -12.52
C GLU A 150 42.36 27.18 -12.26
N ASN A 151 41.05 27.40 -12.17
CA ASN A 151 40.04 26.40 -11.81
C ASN A 151 40.28 25.74 -10.43
N ILE A 152 40.82 26.50 -9.46
CA ILE A 152 40.89 26.10 -8.05
C ILE A 152 39.60 26.55 -7.34
N TRP A 153 38.89 25.59 -6.73
CA TRP A 153 37.59 25.72 -6.09
C TRP A 153 37.75 25.78 -4.57
N VAL A 154 37.38 26.91 -3.96
CA VAL A 154 37.50 27.13 -2.50
C VAL A 154 36.12 27.25 -1.86
N VAL A 155 35.88 26.54 -0.76
CA VAL A 155 34.64 26.65 0.02
C VAL A 155 34.56 28.04 0.66
N ARG A 156 33.63 28.88 0.19
CA ARG A 156 33.35 30.23 0.70
C ARG A 156 32.41 30.20 1.90
N ARG A 157 31.39 29.35 1.85
CA ARG A 157 30.36 29.23 2.89
C ARG A 157 29.83 27.81 2.93
N PHE A 158 29.50 27.35 4.13
CA PHE A 158 28.77 26.11 4.37
C PHE A 158 27.65 26.40 5.40
N SER A 159 26.52 25.72 5.26
CA SER A 159 25.41 25.68 6.21
C SER A 159 24.80 24.28 6.21
N ASP A 160 24.59 23.76 7.42
CA ASP A 160 24.18 22.38 7.70
C ASP A 160 22.75 22.31 8.29
N GLU A 161 21.99 23.40 8.18
CA GLU A 161 20.68 23.57 8.81
C GLU A 161 19.56 22.97 7.94
N HIS A 162 19.02 21.85 8.41
CA HIS A 162 17.92 21.12 7.76
C HIS A 162 16.61 21.26 8.54
N ASN A 163 15.54 21.65 7.84
CA ASN A 163 14.19 21.78 8.40
C ASN A 163 13.25 20.62 8.02
N HIS A 164 13.83 19.45 7.74
CA HIS A 164 13.11 18.23 7.35
C HIS A 164 13.86 16.99 7.88
N PRO A 165 13.18 15.84 8.04
CA PRO A 165 13.84 14.59 8.37
C PRO A 165 14.94 14.22 7.36
N MET A 166 16.01 13.61 7.86
CA MET A 166 17.09 13.05 7.07
C MET A 166 16.84 11.56 6.79
N ALA A 167 17.30 11.04 5.65
CA ALA A 167 17.31 9.61 5.42
C ALA A 167 18.40 8.94 6.28
N SER A 168 18.13 7.73 6.79
CA SER A 168 19.18 6.92 7.41
C SER A 168 20.32 6.63 6.41
N PRO A 169 21.58 6.47 6.87
CA PRO A 169 22.72 6.17 5.99
C PRO A 169 22.45 4.96 5.06
N ASN A 170 21.78 3.93 5.57
CA ASN A 170 21.39 2.72 4.84
C ASN A 170 20.41 3.01 3.68
N LYS A 171 19.56 4.04 3.80
CA LYS A 171 18.63 4.47 2.74
C LYS A 171 19.15 5.65 1.91
N ALA A 172 20.30 6.23 2.23
CA ALA A 172 20.88 7.35 1.48
C ALA A 172 21.17 6.98 0.01
N CYS A 173 21.50 5.72 -0.30
CA CYS A 173 21.68 5.23 -1.67
C CYS A 173 20.43 5.37 -2.56
N LEU A 174 19.23 5.39 -1.96
CA LEU A 174 17.94 5.54 -2.65
C LEU A 174 17.60 7.01 -2.97
N LEU A 175 18.36 7.97 -2.44
CA LEU A 175 18.16 9.40 -2.70
C LEU A 175 18.69 9.80 -4.09
N ARG A 176 18.05 10.83 -4.67
CA ARG A 176 18.17 11.14 -6.11
C ARG A 176 19.59 11.46 -6.58
N SER A 177 20.44 12.10 -5.77
CA SER A 177 21.85 12.38 -6.13
C SER A 177 22.82 11.23 -5.82
N HIS A 178 22.35 10.17 -5.16
CA HIS A 178 23.16 9.04 -4.68
C HIS A 178 22.87 7.73 -5.43
N ARG A 179 21.74 7.68 -6.15
CA ARG A 179 21.47 6.68 -7.20
C ARG A 179 22.52 6.82 -8.30
N LYS A 180 23.44 5.86 -8.42
CA LYS A 180 24.22 5.70 -9.65
C LYS A 180 23.25 5.52 -10.81
N LYS A 181 23.52 6.12 -11.97
CA LYS A 181 22.92 5.64 -13.22
C LYS A 181 23.42 4.21 -13.41
N VAL A 182 22.52 3.24 -13.26
CA VAL A 182 22.80 1.85 -13.62
C VAL A 182 23.03 1.84 -15.14
N GLN A 183 24.28 1.65 -15.55
CA GLN A 183 24.55 1.18 -16.92
C GLN A 183 23.88 -0.19 -17.08
N LYS A 184 23.54 -0.58 -18.31
CA LYS A 184 22.87 -1.86 -18.60
C LYS A 184 23.83 -3.06 -18.51
N GLU A 185 24.58 -3.14 -17.41
CA GLU A 185 25.36 -4.30 -17.00
C GLU A 185 24.37 -5.41 -16.61
N ARG A 186 24.47 -6.56 -17.28
CA ARG A 186 23.74 -7.77 -16.86
C ARG A 186 24.29 -8.18 -15.49
N PRO A 187 23.45 -8.45 -14.47
CA PRO A 187 23.95 -8.87 -13.17
C PRO A 187 24.58 -10.26 -13.28
N VAL A 188 25.92 -10.33 -13.30
CA VAL A 188 26.67 -11.59 -13.24
C VAL A 188 26.71 -12.06 -11.79
N PHE A 189 25.63 -12.72 -11.37
CA PHE A 189 25.57 -13.61 -10.21
C PHE A 189 24.85 -14.89 -10.63
N ALA A 190 25.42 -15.54 -11.65
CA ALA A 190 24.84 -16.70 -12.31
C ALA A 190 25.21 -18.01 -11.59
N GLU A 191 24.63 -18.26 -10.42
CA GLU A 191 24.70 -19.58 -9.76
C GLU A 191 23.41 -19.96 -9.01
N SER A 192 22.26 -19.58 -9.57
CA SER A 192 20.95 -20.15 -9.21
C SER A 192 19.96 -20.21 -10.40
N ASP A 193 20.41 -19.95 -11.63
CA ASP A 193 19.56 -19.95 -12.83
C ASP A 193 19.30 -21.36 -13.37
N LEU A 194 18.38 -22.06 -12.71
CA LEU A 194 17.69 -23.22 -13.26
C LEU A 194 16.17 -23.02 -13.15
N TYR A 195 15.46 -23.38 -14.23
CA TYR A 195 13.98 -23.33 -14.35
C TYR A 195 13.32 -21.95 -14.46
N HIS A 196 13.85 -21.10 -15.34
CA HIS A 196 13.05 -20.08 -16.05
C HIS A 196 12.87 -20.45 -17.53
N GLY A 197 11.84 -21.25 -17.85
CA GLY A 197 11.38 -21.40 -19.23
C GLY A 197 10.71 -22.73 -19.57
N VAL A 198 9.37 -22.73 -19.59
CA VAL A 198 8.53 -23.48 -20.55
C VAL A 198 7.31 -22.59 -20.83
N ARG A 199 6.96 -22.39 -22.10
CA ARG A 199 5.62 -21.90 -22.50
C ARG A 199 4.71 -23.13 -22.65
N PRO A 200 3.42 -23.06 -22.27
CA PRO A 200 2.50 -24.16 -22.51
C PRO A 200 2.12 -24.22 -23.99
N ASP A 201 2.84 -25.03 -24.76
CA ASP A 201 2.43 -25.50 -26.08
C ASP A 201 2.02 -26.97 -26.00
N THR A 202 0.82 -27.27 -26.50
CA THR A 202 0.29 -28.60 -26.84
C THR A 202 0.67 -29.76 -25.92
N ALA A 203 0.13 -29.79 -24.70
CA ALA A 203 -0.10 -31.07 -24.03
C ALA A 203 -1.26 -31.77 -24.76
N LYS A 204 -0.96 -32.78 -25.58
CA LYS A 204 -1.98 -33.72 -26.05
C LYS A 204 -2.39 -34.59 -24.87
N GLU A 205 -3.69 -34.62 -24.58
CA GLU A 205 -4.25 -35.58 -23.65
C GLU A 205 -4.15 -36.98 -24.27
N HIS A 206 -3.74 -37.96 -23.47
CA HIS A 206 -3.81 -39.37 -23.84
C HIS A 206 -5.15 -39.90 -23.34
N GLU A 207 -6.05 -40.23 -24.26
CA GLU A 207 -7.21 -41.05 -23.96
C GLU A 207 -6.75 -42.49 -23.65
N ASP A 208 -7.21 -43.04 -22.54
CA ASP A 208 -7.30 -44.50 -22.36
C ASP A 208 -8.78 -44.88 -22.50
N MET A 209 -9.15 -45.47 -23.63
CA MET A 209 -10.51 -45.95 -23.89
C MET A 209 -10.78 -47.30 -23.21
N ALA A 210 -11.99 -47.45 -22.67
CA ALA A 210 -12.66 -48.74 -22.56
C ALA A 210 -14.18 -48.54 -22.75
N GLU A 211 -14.70 -49.06 -23.85
CA GLU A 211 -16.15 -49.28 -24.08
C GLU A 211 -16.62 -50.51 -23.25
N THR A 212 -17.90 -50.87 -23.12
CA THR A 212 -19.17 -50.39 -23.69
C THR A 212 -20.29 -50.68 -22.67
N GLY A 213 -21.38 -49.93 -22.63
CA GLY A 213 -22.54 -50.32 -21.80
C GLY A 213 -23.68 -49.30 -21.71
N THR A 214 -24.78 -49.54 -22.43
CA THR A 214 -26.04 -48.80 -22.26
C THR A 214 -26.78 -49.24 -21.00
N GLY A 215 -26.97 -48.34 -20.02
CA GLY A 215 -27.71 -48.64 -18.80
C GLY A 215 -28.05 -47.39 -17.97
N THR A 216 -29.31 -47.28 -17.57
CA THR A 216 -29.88 -46.19 -16.77
C THR A 216 -29.27 -46.05 -15.36
N GLY A 217 -28.89 -44.82 -14.98
CA GLY A 217 -28.95 -44.36 -13.58
C GLY A 217 -27.66 -44.38 -12.73
N THR A 218 -27.57 -43.40 -11.82
CA THR A 218 -26.74 -43.37 -10.60
C THR A 218 -25.24 -43.73 -10.71
N ALA A 219 -24.36 -42.73 -10.92
CA ALA A 219 -22.92 -42.87 -10.60
C ALA A 219 -22.06 -41.59 -10.42
N MET A 220 -22.57 -40.45 -9.91
CA MET A 220 -21.68 -39.28 -9.64
C MET A 220 -20.74 -39.46 -8.42
N VAL A 221 -20.98 -40.48 -7.59
CA VAL A 221 -20.22 -40.77 -6.35
C VAL A 221 -18.87 -41.48 -6.60
N SER A 222 -18.58 -41.88 -7.84
CA SER A 222 -17.40 -42.70 -8.17
C SER A 222 -16.09 -41.90 -8.30
N GLY A 223 -16.10 -40.77 -9.02
CA GLY A 223 -14.88 -40.03 -9.38
C GLY A 223 -14.10 -39.47 -8.20
N THR A 224 -14.79 -38.79 -7.26
CA THR A 224 -14.18 -38.26 -6.03
C THR A 224 -13.62 -39.36 -5.14
N ASN A 225 -14.31 -40.49 -5.02
CA ASN A 225 -13.83 -41.67 -4.29
C ASN A 225 -12.58 -42.29 -4.91
N CYS A 226 -12.49 -42.36 -6.25
CA CYS A 226 -11.30 -42.85 -6.93
C CYS A 226 -10.11 -41.89 -6.76
N LEU A 227 -10.33 -40.57 -6.86
CA LEU A 227 -9.29 -39.58 -6.57
C LEU A 227 -8.84 -39.65 -5.10
N ARG A 228 -9.75 -39.68 -4.12
CA ARG A 228 -9.42 -39.85 -2.69
C ARG A 228 -8.59 -41.12 -2.46
N LYS A 229 -9.00 -42.27 -3.01
CA LYS A 229 -8.27 -43.55 -2.94
C LYS A 229 -6.92 -43.58 -3.69
N LYS A 230 -6.68 -42.60 -4.57
CA LYS A 230 -5.36 -42.34 -5.18
C LYS A 230 -4.53 -41.42 -4.29
N ARG A 231 -5.03 -40.24 -3.91
CA ARG A 231 -4.32 -39.28 -3.04
C ARG A 231 -3.89 -39.89 -1.70
N VAL A 232 -4.75 -40.69 -1.05
CA VAL A 232 -4.43 -41.44 0.19
C VAL A 232 -3.36 -42.53 0.01
N ARG A 233 -3.12 -42.97 -1.22
CA ARG A 233 -2.09 -43.97 -1.57
C ARG A 233 -0.78 -43.31 -1.99
N ASP A 234 -0.88 -42.19 -2.70
CA ASP A 234 0.24 -41.47 -3.28
C ASP A 234 0.91 -40.54 -2.25
N LEU A 235 0.18 -40.03 -1.24
CA LEU A 235 0.79 -39.39 -0.06
C LEU A 235 1.64 -40.41 0.71
N GLU A 236 2.95 -40.36 0.49
CA GLU A 236 3.89 -41.14 1.27
C GLU A 236 3.92 -40.65 2.73
N LYS A 237 4.20 -41.58 3.65
CA LYS A 237 4.37 -41.25 5.08
C LYS A 237 5.45 -40.20 5.31
N GLY A 238 6.48 -40.15 4.45
CA GLY A 238 7.54 -39.15 4.47
C GLY A 238 7.04 -37.73 4.23
N ASP A 239 6.30 -37.49 3.14
CA ASP A 239 5.80 -36.14 2.80
C ASP A 239 4.80 -35.62 3.84
N THR A 240 3.97 -36.50 4.41
CA THR A 240 3.10 -36.16 5.55
C THR A 240 3.93 -35.67 6.74
N GLN A 241 4.98 -36.40 7.12
CA GLN A 241 5.85 -36.06 8.23
C GLN A 241 6.62 -34.75 7.98
N LEU A 242 7.09 -34.52 6.74
CA LEU A 242 7.78 -33.29 6.35
C LEU A 242 6.90 -32.04 6.51
N ILE A 243 5.59 -32.12 6.21
CA ILE A 243 4.65 -31.02 6.46
C ILE A 243 4.47 -30.80 7.96
N LEU A 244 4.26 -31.86 8.73
CA LEU A 244 4.07 -31.77 10.18
C LEU A 244 5.30 -31.18 10.87
N ASP A 245 6.50 -31.58 10.48
CA ASP A 245 7.74 -31.08 11.07
C ASP A 245 8.07 -29.66 10.59
N PHE A 246 7.70 -29.29 9.37
CA PHE A 246 7.74 -27.89 8.92
C PHE A 246 6.80 -27.00 9.74
N LEU A 247 5.57 -27.44 10.01
CA LEU A 247 4.57 -26.67 10.77
C LEU A 247 4.92 -26.57 12.26
N LYS A 248 5.40 -27.66 12.88
CA LYS A 248 5.97 -27.63 14.25
C LYS A 248 7.16 -26.68 14.32
N LYS A 249 8.08 -26.76 13.35
CA LYS A 249 9.23 -25.85 13.27
C LYS A 249 8.76 -24.39 13.14
N LYS A 250 7.74 -24.12 12.32
CA LYS A 250 7.13 -22.79 12.22
C LYS A 250 6.52 -22.31 13.54
N GLN A 251 5.88 -23.18 14.30
CA GLN A 251 5.36 -22.84 15.63
C GLN A 251 6.47 -22.65 16.69
N ILE A 252 7.62 -23.30 16.55
CA ILE A 252 8.80 -23.06 17.40
C ILE A 252 9.49 -21.73 17.04
N GLU A 253 9.59 -21.41 15.75
CA GLU A 253 10.12 -20.12 15.26
C GLU A 253 9.19 -18.93 15.58
N GLU A 254 7.87 -19.16 15.57
CA GLU A 254 6.84 -18.15 15.76
C GLU A 254 5.78 -18.68 16.75
N PRO A 255 5.91 -18.47 18.08
CA PRO A 255 5.01 -19.08 19.08
C PRO A 255 3.52 -18.75 18.97
N LYS A 256 3.16 -17.71 18.19
CA LYS A 256 1.78 -17.33 17.86
C LYS A 256 1.32 -17.85 16.49
N PHE A 257 2.11 -18.70 15.82
CA PHE A 257 1.72 -19.41 14.61
C PHE A 257 0.79 -20.57 14.95
N PHE A 258 -0.39 -20.58 14.34
CA PHE A 258 -1.38 -21.62 14.51
C PHE A 258 -1.34 -22.60 13.34
N TYR A 259 -1.43 -23.89 13.64
CA TYR A 259 -1.81 -24.91 12.66
C TYR A 259 -2.74 -25.95 13.30
N ALA A 260 -3.57 -26.57 12.47
CA ALA A 260 -4.43 -27.70 12.85
C ALA A 260 -4.39 -28.77 11.76
N VAL A 261 -4.58 -30.02 12.16
CA VAL A 261 -4.53 -31.19 11.28
C VAL A 261 -5.73 -32.09 11.56
N GLN A 262 -6.38 -32.55 10.51
CA GLN A 262 -7.42 -33.56 10.55
C GLN A 262 -6.85 -34.91 10.13
N LEU A 263 -7.12 -35.94 10.93
CA LEU A 263 -6.84 -37.33 10.59
C LEU A 263 -8.15 -38.06 10.24
N ASP A 264 -8.06 -39.14 9.47
CA ASP A 264 -9.17 -40.09 9.33
C ASP A 264 -9.17 -41.17 10.42
N GLU A 265 -10.16 -42.07 10.37
CA GLU A 265 -10.35 -43.20 11.31
C GLU A 265 -9.15 -44.17 11.35
N GLY A 266 -8.25 -44.11 10.37
CA GLY A 266 -7.00 -44.89 10.33
C GLY A 266 -5.75 -44.08 10.70
N GLU A 267 -5.93 -42.96 11.41
CA GLU A 267 -4.89 -41.99 11.79
C GLU A 267 -4.13 -41.36 10.62
N ARG A 268 -4.66 -41.43 9.39
CA ARG A 268 -4.01 -40.87 8.20
C ARG A 268 -4.32 -39.40 8.04
N PHE A 269 -3.33 -38.61 7.65
CA PHE A 269 -3.49 -37.21 7.29
C PHE A 269 -4.57 -37.02 6.20
N THR A 270 -5.51 -36.11 6.45
CA THR A 270 -6.51 -35.69 5.46
C THR A 270 -6.33 -34.21 5.14
N ASN A 271 -6.67 -33.35 6.08
CA ASN A 271 -6.71 -31.90 5.90
C ASN A 271 -5.75 -31.21 6.88
N CYS A 272 -5.21 -30.05 6.51
CA CYS A 272 -4.39 -29.23 7.38
C CYS A 272 -4.62 -27.75 7.10
N PHE A 273 -4.73 -26.94 8.15
CA PHE A 273 -4.88 -25.48 8.11
C PHE A 273 -3.73 -24.82 8.86
N TRP A 274 -3.31 -23.64 8.43
CA TRP A 274 -2.36 -22.80 9.16
C TRP A 274 -2.64 -21.30 8.97
N ALA A 275 -2.31 -20.51 9.99
CA ALA A 275 -2.31 -19.05 9.98
C ALA A 275 -1.21 -18.53 10.91
N ASP A 276 -0.46 -17.52 10.46
CA ASP A 276 0.51 -16.84 11.32
C ASP A 276 -0.13 -15.69 12.12
N ALA A 277 0.60 -15.23 13.14
CA ALA A 277 0.11 -14.22 14.08
C ALA A 277 -0.32 -12.90 13.41
N LYS A 278 0.36 -12.48 12.34
CA LYS A 278 0.01 -11.26 11.60
C LYS A 278 -1.21 -11.49 10.71
N SER A 279 -1.38 -12.67 10.12
CA SER A 279 -2.59 -13.02 9.38
C SER A 279 -3.85 -13.01 10.25
N VAL A 280 -3.76 -13.48 11.51
CA VAL A 280 -4.86 -13.39 12.48
C VAL A 280 -5.10 -11.93 12.90
N ALA A 281 -4.04 -11.16 13.20
CA ALA A 281 -4.17 -9.75 13.57
C ALA A 281 -4.73 -8.87 12.44
N ASP A 282 -4.32 -9.08 11.19
CA ASP A 282 -4.86 -8.37 10.01
C ASP A 282 -6.35 -8.74 9.78
N TYR A 283 -6.79 -9.96 10.14
CA TYR A 283 -8.20 -10.36 10.02
C TYR A 283 -9.12 -9.58 10.97
N THR A 284 -8.66 -9.23 12.17
CA THR A 284 -9.47 -8.40 13.09
C THR A 284 -9.87 -7.06 12.44
N HIS A 285 -8.99 -6.48 11.63
CA HIS A 285 -9.16 -5.20 10.94
C HIS A 285 -9.82 -5.30 9.55
N PHE A 286 -9.58 -6.39 8.80
CA PHE A 286 -9.94 -6.50 7.38
C PHE A 286 -10.69 -7.79 7.01
N GLY A 287 -11.14 -8.55 7.99
CA GLY A 287 -11.90 -9.79 7.81
C GLY A 287 -13.37 -9.61 7.41
N ASP A 288 -13.80 -8.38 7.12
CA ASP A 288 -15.16 -8.01 6.70
C ASP A 288 -15.54 -8.58 5.33
N ALA A 289 -14.65 -8.43 4.34
CA ALA A 289 -14.79 -9.00 3.00
C ALA A 289 -13.67 -10.01 2.73
N VAL A 290 -14.04 -11.28 2.49
CA VAL A 290 -13.12 -12.39 2.29
C VAL A 290 -13.41 -13.11 0.97
N CYS A 291 -12.37 -13.42 0.19
CA CYS A 291 -12.44 -14.35 -0.92
C CYS A 291 -11.83 -15.69 -0.48
N PHE A 292 -12.61 -16.77 -0.58
CA PHE A 292 -12.16 -18.14 -0.36
C PHE A 292 -11.88 -18.79 -1.72
N GLU A 293 -10.67 -19.32 -1.88
CA GLU A 293 -10.16 -19.81 -3.16
C GLU A 293 -9.55 -21.22 -2.99
N THR A 294 -9.90 -22.16 -3.88
CA THR A 294 -9.42 -23.56 -3.84
C THR A 294 -8.77 -24.02 -5.15
N SER A 295 -8.84 -23.23 -6.23
CA SER A 295 -8.49 -23.67 -7.60
C SER A 295 -7.00 -23.84 -7.91
N TYR A 296 -6.16 -24.01 -6.89
CA TYR A 296 -4.75 -24.42 -7.05
C TYR A 296 -4.53 -25.82 -6.49
N HIS A 297 -3.86 -26.67 -7.27
CA HIS A 297 -3.59 -28.07 -6.92
C HIS A 297 -2.08 -28.35 -6.87
N SER A 298 -1.63 -28.98 -5.78
CA SER A 298 -0.23 -29.43 -5.60
C SER A 298 0.16 -30.46 -6.66
N SER A 299 1.37 -30.40 -7.23
CA SER A 299 1.69 -31.13 -8.48
C SER A 299 1.74 -32.64 -8.35
N MET A 300 2.22 -33.15 -7.21
CA MET A 300 2.48 -34.59 -7.03
C MET A 300 1.19 -35.37 -6.74
N TYR A 301 0.29 -34.74 -6.00
CA TYR A 301 -0.86 -35.40 -5.36
C TYR A 301 -2.21 -34.75 -5.71
N ASP A 302 -2.21 -33.71 -6.53
CA ASP A 302 -3.41 -32.99 -6.97
C ASP A 302 -4.28 -32.43 -5.81
N LEU A 303 -3.69 -32.29 -4.62
CA LEU A 303 -4.35 -31.81 -3.41
C LEU A 303 -4.84 -30.37 -3.61
N PRO A 304 -6.15 -30.08 -3.40
CA PRO A 304 -6.66 -28.72 -3.34
C PRO A 304 -5.95 -27.89 -2.27
N VAL A 305 -5.53 -26.70 -2.66
CA VAL A 305 -4.94 -25.70 -1.77
C VAL A 305 -5.96 -24.60 -1.55
N ALA A 306 -6.52 -24.55 -0.34
CA ALA A 306 -7.47 -23.53 0.05
C ALA A 306 -6.77 -22.30 0.64
N MET A 307 -7.25 -21.10 0.33
CA MET A 307 -6.73 -19.84 0.88
C MET A 307 -7.87 -18.88 1.24
N PHE A 308 -7.71 -18.19 2.37
CA PHE A 308 -8.57 -17.09 2.80
C PHE A 308 -7.89 -15.77 2.47
N ILE A 309 -8.49 -14.98 1.59
CA ILE A 309 -7.87 -13.83 0.93
C ILE A 309 -8.66 -12.57 1.24
N GLY A 310 -8.02 -11.54 1.79
CA GLY A 310 -8.63 -10.24 2.14
C GLY A 310 -8.02 -9.06 1.41
N MET A 311 -8.45 -7.84 1.76
CA MET A 311 -7.84 -6.61 1.24
C MET A 311 -7.54 -5.59 2.36
N ASN A 312 -6.32 -5.05 2.39
CA ASN A 312 -5.93 -4.04 3.36
C ASN A 312 -6.44 -2.63 3.01
N ASN A 313 -6.15 -1.66 3.86
CA ASN A 313 -6.43 -0.22 3.69
C ASN A 313 -5.78 0.41 2.43
N HIS A 314 -4.81 -0.25 1.80
CA HIS A 314 -4.17 0.14 0.54
C HIS A 314 -4.74 -0.59 -0.69
N LYS A 315 -5.82 -1.36 -0.52
CA LYS A 315 -6.46 -2.20 -1.56
C LYS A 315 -5.55 -3.31 -2.11
N GLN A 316 -4.63 -3.81 -1.29
CA GLN A 316 -3.72 -4.91 -1.61
C GLN A 316 -4.17 -6.22 -0.98
N ILE A 317 -3.77 -7.35 -1.58
CA ILE A 317 -4.07 -8.69 -1.07
C ILE A 317 -3.45 -8.91 0.33
N ILE A 318 -4.28 -9.37 1.26
CA ILE A 318 -3.85 -10.08 2.49
C ILE A 318 -4.19 -11.57 2.31
N VAL A 319 -3.40 -12.46 2.91
CA VAL A 319 -3.79 -13.87 3.12
C VAL A 319 -3.98 -14.09 4.62
N PHE A 320 -5.18 -14.48 5.04
CA PHE A 320 -5.55 -14.70 6.45
C PHE A 320 -5.26 -16.13 6.94
N GLY A 321 -5.08 -17.07 6.01
CA GLY A 321 -4.73 -18.46 6.30
C GLY A 321 -4.65 -19.29 5.03
N GLY A 322 -3.99 -20.44 5.13
CA GLY A 322 -3.87 -21.42 4.08
C GLY A 322 -4.28 -22.80 4.57
N ALA A 323 -4.70 -23.67 3.66
CA ALA A 323 -4.95 -25.07 3.95
C ALA A 323 -4.58 -25.98 2.78
N LEU A 324 -4.25 -27.22 3.13
CA LEU A 324 -4.16 -28.37 2.25
C LEU A 324 -5.35 -29.26 2.56
N LEU A 325 -6.13 -29.62 1.54
CA LEU A 325 -7.24 -30.55 1.67
C LEU A 325 -6.94 -31.84 0.92
N LEU A 326 -7.45 -32.97 1.41
CA LEU A 326 -7.44 -34.23 0.68
C LEU A 326 -8.42 -34.19 -0.50
N ASP A 327 -9.58 -33.56 -0.28
CA ASP A 327 -10.69 -33.44 -1.21
C ASP A 327 -11.59 -32.24 -0.88
N GLU A 328 -12.51 -31.93 -1.81
CA GLU A 328 -13.43 -30.78 -1.73
C GLU A 328 -14.84 -31.24 -1.30
N THR A 329 -14.93 -32.06 -0.25
CA THR A 329 -16.23 -32.49 0.30
C THR A 329 -16.79 -31.50 1.33
N ILE A 330 -18.08 -31.63 1.64
CA ILE A 330 -18.77 -30.81 2.63
C ILE A 330 -18.09 -30.95 4.00
N GLU A 331 -17.68 -32.15 4.39
CA GLU A 331 -17.02 -32.44 5.66
C GLU A 331 -15.64 -31.78 5.76
N SER A 332 -14.85 -31.84 4.69
CA SER A 332 -13.53 -31.19 4.59
C SER A 332 -13.66 -29.66 4.70
N PHE A 333 -14.66 -29.05 4.06
CA PHE A 333 -14.94 -27.62 4.20
C PHE A 333 -15.57 -27.23 5.55
N LEU A 334 -16.44 -28.06 6.13
CA LEU A 334 -17.01 -27.84 7.48
C LEU A 334 -15.91 -27.84 8.54
N TRP A 335 -14.95 -28.78 8.46
CA TRP A 335 -13.79 -28.78 9.34
C TRP A 335 -12.94 -27.52 9.15
N LEU A 336 -12.64 -27.16 7.89
CA LEU A 336 -11.81 -26.00 7.57
C LEU A 336 -12.43 -24.68 8.06
N PHE A 337 -13.72 -24.45 7.80
CA PHE A 337 -14.39 -23.22 8.20
C PHE A 337 -14.58 -23.12 9.71
N LYS A 338 -14.87 -24.23 10.41
CA LYS A 338 -14.94 -24.24 11.89
C LYS A 338 -13.56 -23.94 12.50
N THR A 339 -12.51 -24.52 11.94
CA THR A 339 -11.11 -24.26 12.35
C THR A 339 -10.74 -22.80 12.13
N PHE A 340 -11.03 -22.25 10.93
CA PHE A 340 -10.80 -20.83 10.63
C PHE A 340 -11.57 -19.91 11.59
N LEU A 341 -12.85 -20.17 11.84
CA LEU A 341 -13.69 -19.37 12.73
C LEU A 341 -13.15 -19.36 14.17
N ALA A 342 -12.69 -20.51 14.68
CA ALA A 342 -12.10 -20.60 16.02
C ALA A 342 -10.79 -19.80 16.13
N VAL A 343 -9.90 -19.90 15.13
CA VAL A 343 -8.63 -19.14 15.07
C VAL A 343 -8.88 -17.64 14.95
N MET A 344 -9.91 -17.24 14.20
CA MET A 344 -10.34 -15.86 14.08
C MET A 344 -11.24 -15.38 15.24
N SER A 345 -11.10 -16.00 16.42
CA SER A 345 -11.77 -15.60 17.68
C SER A 345 -13.30 -15.52 17.58
N GLY A 346 -13.91 -16.37 16.75
CA GLY A 346 -15.36 -16.39 16.53
C GLY A 346 -15.88 -15.30 15.57
N LYS A 347 -15.01 -14.45 15.01
CA LYS A 347 -15.41 -13.45 14.00
C LYS A 347 -15.61 -14.13 12.64
N GLN A 348 -16.84 -14.12 12.15
CA GLN A 348 -17.19 -14.50 10.77
C GLN A 348 -17.08 -13.27 9.84
N PRO A 349 -16.89 -13.46 8.51
CA PRO A 349 -16.91 -12.35 7.56
C PRO A 349 -18.33 -11.79 7.35
N GLU A 350 -18.44 -10.53 6.93
CA GLU A 350 -19.71 -9.93 6.52
C GLU A 350 -20.10 -10.39 5.11
N THR A 351 -19.12 -10.49 4.21
CA THR A 351 -19.30 -11.02 2.85
C THR A 351 -18.19 -12.02 2.51
N ILE A 352 -18.58 -13.19 2.00
CA ILE A 352 -17.65 -14.23 1.56
C ILE A 352 -17.86 -14.56 0.08
N PHE A 353 -16.79 -14.43 -0.71
CA PHE A 353 -16.75 -14.69 -2.15
C PHE A 353 -16.12 -16.06 -2.43
N THR A 354 -16.72 -16.86 -3.31
CA THR A 354 -16.26 -18.23 -3.62
C THR A 354 -16.26 -18.56 -5.11
N ASN A 355 -15.85 -19.78 -5.47
CA ASN A 355 -16.20 -20.42 -6.74
C ASN A 355 -17.65 -20.97 -6.71
N PHE A 356 -18.03 -21.76 -7.72
CA PHE A 356 -19.37 -22.37 -7.86
C PHE A 356 -19.57 -23.67 -7.05
N SER A 357 -18.68 -24.02 -6.12
CA SER A 357 -18.79 -25.29 -5.38
C SER A 357 -20.00 -25.33 -4.44
N VAL A 358 -20.88 -26.32 -4.65
CA VAL A 358 -22.02 -26.61 -3.79
C VAL A 358 -21.57 -26.98 -2.38
N ALA A 359 -20.53 -27.81 -2.26
CA ALA A 359 -19.97 -28.23 -0.97
C ALA A 359 -19.44 -27.04 -0.15
N VAL A 360 -18.84 -26.05 -0.80
CA VAL A 360 -18.44 -24.78 -0.17
C VAL A 360 -19.68 -23.98 0.25
N SER A 361 -20.70 -23.87 -0.61
CA SER A 361 -21.93 -23.13 -0.30
C SER A 361 -22.68 -23.70 0.91
N GLU A 362 -22.75 -25.02 1.05
CA GLU A 362 -23.39 -25.69 2.19
C GLU A 362 -22.57 -25.52 3.48
N ALA A 363 -21.25 -25.73 3.41
CA ALA A 363 -20.38 -25.56 4.57
C ALA A 363 -20.33 -24.10 5.07
N ILE A 364 -20.39 -23.10 4.17
CA ILE A 364 -20.55 -21.68 4.54
C ILE A 364 -21.89 -21.46 5.24
N SER A 365 -22.99 -21.97 4.67
CA SER A 365 -24.34 -21.78 5.24
C SER A 365 -24.48 -22.37 6.65
N ALA A 366 -23.69 -23.41 6.98
CA ALA A 366 -23.68 -24.07 8.28
C ALA A 366 -22.68 -23.47 9.31
N VAL A 367 -21.71 -22.65 8.88
CA VAL A 367 -20.62 -22.16 9.77
C VAL A 367 -20.55 -20.63 9.84
N PHE A 368 -20.92 -19.92 8.77
CA PHE A 368 -20.97 -18.46 8.70
C PHE A 368 -22.42 -17.98 8.39
N PRO A 369 -23.42 -18.30 9.22
CA PRO A 369 -24.83 -18.10 8.88
C PRO A 369 -25.25 -16.63 8.73
N MET A 370 -24.44 -15.67 9.18
CA MET A 370 -24.68 -14.23 8.98
C MET A 370 -23.86 -13.65 7.82
N ALA A 371 -22.98 -14.43 7.18
CA ALA A 371 -22.14 -13.96 6.09
C ALA A 371 -22.91 -13.96 4.76
N THR A 372 -22.84 -12.86 4.02
CA THR A 372 -23.40 -12.75 2.68
C THR A 372 -22.56 -13.57 1.70
N HIS A 373 -23.04 -14.77 1.34
CA HIS A 373 -22.35 -15.64 0.39
C HIS A 373 -22.56 -15.18 -1.06
N ARG A 374 -21.45 -14.80 -1.72
CA ARG A 374 -21.39 -14.34 -3.11
C ARG A 374 -20.46 -15.22 -3.94
N ILE A 375 -20.61 -15.19 -5.26
CA ILE A 375 -19.70 -15.86 -6.19
C ILE A 375 -18.70 -14.82 -6.74
N CYS A 376 -17.42 -15.16 -6.69
CA CYS A 376 -16.34 -14.28 -7.12
C CYS A 376 -16.39 -14.06 -8.64
N LEU A 377 -16.43 -12.80 -9.07
CA LEU A 377 -16.56 -12.42 -10.48
C LEU A 377 -15.41 -12.92 -11.36
N TRP A 378 -14.25 -13.22 -10.76
CA TRP A 378 -13.13 -13.87 -11.44
C TRP A 378 -13.48 -15.30 -11.89
N HIS A 379 -14.20 -16.06 -11.07
CA HIS A 379 -14.73 -17.38 -11.46
C HIS A 379 -15.82 -17.23 -12.53
N VAL A 380 -16.77 -16.31 -12.35
CA VAL A 380 -17.84 -16.05 -13.33
C VAL A 380 -17.27 -15.75 -14.72
N VAL A 381 -16.33 -14.80 -14.83
CA VAL A 381 -15.74 -14.40 -16.12
C VAL A 381 -14.89 -15.52 -16.74
N ASN A 382 -14.03 -16.18 -15.97
CA ASN A 382 -13.12 -17.19 -16.54
C ASN A 382 -13.87 -18.47 -16.96
N ILE A 383 -14.84 -18.94 -16.16
CA ILE A 383 -15.61 -20.14 -16.49
C ILE A 383 -16.56 -19.86 -17.67
N ALA A 384 -17.17 -18.66 -17.74
CA ALA A 384 -17.90 -18.24 -18.94
C ALA A 384 -17.04 -18.24 -20.20
N CYS A 385 -15.77 -17.81 -20.12
CA CYS A 385 -14.84 -17.88 -21.24
C CYS A 385 -14.54 -19.34 -21.66
N MET A 386 -14.44 -20.27 -20.72
CA MET A 386 -14.23 -21.70 -21.03
C MET A 386 -15.47 -22.35 -21.66
N HIS A 387 -16.68 -22.09 -21.12
CA HIS A 387 -17.92 -22.62 -21.68
C HIS A 387 -18.31 -21.97 -23.02
N GLY A 388 -17.94 -20.71 -23.25
CA GLY A 388 -18.13 -20.03 -24.53
C GLY A 388 -17.11 -20.44 -25.60
N GLN A 389 -15.89 -20.83 -25.22
CA GLN A 389 -14.75 -21.05 -26.15
C GLN A 389 -15.04 -22.01 -27.31
N ALA A 390 -15.78 -23.10 -27.06
CA ALA A 390 -16.16 -24.06 -28.09
C ALA A 390 -17.23 -23.54 -29.08
N GLN A 391 -17.93 -22.46 -28.73
CA GLN A 391 -19.07 -21.90 -29.45
C GLN A 391 -18.78 -20.51 -30.05
N THR A 392 -17.68 -19.85 -29.67
CA THR A 392 -17.31 -18.51 -30.16
C THR A 392 -16.57 -18.47 -31.50
N PHE A 393 -16.17 -19.61 -32.07
CA PHE A 393 -15.56 -19.74 -33.40
C PHE A 393 -14.45 -18.69 -33.74
N GLY A 394 -13.53 -18.42 -32.82
CA GLY A 394 -12.45 -17.45 -33.02
C GLY A 394 -12.76 -16.01 -32.53
N GLN A 395 -13.91 -15.81 -31.89
CA GLN A 395 -14.33 -14.52 -31.32
C GLN A 395 -14.16 -14.42 -29.79
N GLU A 396 -13.33 -15.27 -29.18
CA GLU A 396 -13.17 -15.41 -27.72
C GLU A 396 -12.79 -14.06 -27.08
N SER A 397 -11.94 -13.28 -27.76
CA SER A 397 -11.48 -11.97 -27.31
C SER A 397 -12.52 -10.85 -27.45
N SER A 398 -13.59 -11.08 -28.22
CA SER A 398 -14.75 -10.18 -28.33
C SER A 398 -15.80 -10.58 -27.29
N PHE A 399 -16.19 -11.86 -27.24
CA PHE A 399 -17.10 -12.40 -26.23
C PHE A 399 -16.66 -12.00 -24.82
N ARG A 400 -15.39 -12.22 -24.48
CA ARG A 400 -14.85 -11.86 -23.17
C ARG A 400 -14.95 -10.37 -22.86
N LYS A 401 -14.74 -9.47 -23.84
CA LYS A 401 -14.86 -8.01 -23.61
C LYS A 401 -16.30 -7.63 -23.34
N GLU A 402 -17.24 -8.22 -24.07
CA GLU A 402 -18.67 -7.94 -23.95
C GLU A 402 -19.25 -8.55 -22.67
N PHE A 403 -18.80 -9.74 -22.26
CA PHE A 403 -19.14 -10.35 -20.98
C PHE A 403 -18.48 -9.63 -19.79
N GLU A 404 -17.24 -9.15 -19.92
CA GLU A 404 -16.63 -8.24 -18.92
C GLU A 404 -17.39 -6.89 -18.88
N ASN A 405 -17.93 -6.39 -19.99
CA ASN A 405 -18.78 -5.19 -19.99
C ASN A 405 -20.13 -5.45 -19.30
N LEU A 406 -20.75 -6.62 -19.52
CA LEU A 406 -21.99 -7.04 -18.86
C LEU A 406 -21.87 -7.14 -17.33
N ILE A 407 -20.67 -7.39 -16.81
CA ILE A 407 -20.38 -7.54 -15.37
C ILE A 407 -19.83 -6.25 -14.74
N TYR A 408 -19.10 -5.41 -15.47
CA TYR A 408 -18.44 -4.22 -14.91
C TYR A 408 -18.93 -2.88 -15.52
N GLY A 409 -19.89 -2.90 -16.44
CA GLY A 409 -20.46 -1.74 -17.08
C GLY A 409 -21.66 -1.17 -16.30
N SER A 410 -21.62 0.13 -15.99
CA SER A 410 -22.66 0.84 -15.22
C SER A 410 -24.05 0.86 -15.86
N GLU A 411 -24.16 0.46 -17.12
CA GLU A 411 -25.45 0.31 -17.84
C GLU A 411 -26.23 -0.95 -17.41
N PHE A 412 -25.57 -1.90 -16.75
CA PHE A 412 -26.16 -3.16 -16.27
C PHE A 412 -26.40 -3.18 -14.75
N GLU A 413 -26.29 -2.04 -14.06
CA GLU A 413 -26.63 -1.90 -12.62
C GLU A 413 -28.14 -2.08 -12.34
N THR A 414 -29.00 -2.06 -13.37
CA THR A 414 -30.45 -2.32 -13.23
C THR A 414 -30.81 -3.70 -13.76
N GLU A 415 -31.77 -4.40 -13.13
CA GLU A 415 -32.20 -5.75 -13.57
C GLU A 415 -32.70 -5.76 -15.02
N SER A 416 -33.48 -4.75 -15.44
CA SER A 416 -33.94 -4.64 -16.84
C SER A 416 -32.79 -4.39 -17.83
N GLY A 417 -31.76 -3.62 -17.43
CA GLY A 417 -30.56 -3.43 -18.24
C GLY A 417 -29.75 -4.71 -18.35
N PHE A 418 -29.46 -5.35 -17.20
CA PHE A 418 -28.71 -6.60 -17.11
C PHE A 418 -29.35 -7.73 -17.94
N CYS A 419 -30.66 -7.99 -17.79
CA CYS A 419 -31.31 -9.07 -18.54
C CYS A 419 -31.24 -8.83 -20.06
N LYS A 420 -31.50 -7.61 -20.53
CA LYS A 420 -31.36 -7.27 -21.97
C LYS A 420 -29.92 -7.43 -22.45
N GLY A 421 -28.93 -7.03 -21.63
CA GLY A 421 -27.51 -7.24 -21.93
C GLY A 421 -27.14 -8.71 -22.02
N TRP A 422 -27.64 -9.51 -21.09
CA TRP A 422 -27.47 -10.96 -21.04
C TRP A 422 -28.06 -11.63 -22.29
N ASP A 423 -29.34 -11.40 -22.58
CA ASP A 423 -30.03 -11.97 -23.73
C ASP A 423 -29.31 -11.62 -25.05
N ASN A 424 -28.86 -10.36 -25.20
CA ASN A 424 -28.08 -9.93 -26.36
C ASN A 424 -26.76 -10.70 -26.52
N VAL A 425 -26.00 -10.92 -25.43
CA VAL A 425 -24.75 -11.68 -25.48
C VAL A 425 -25.03 -13.17 -25.75
N MET A 426 -26.04 -13.77 -25.12
CA MET A 426 -26.37 -15.18 -25.33
C MET A 426 -26.88 -15.45 -26.76
N MET A 427 -27.70 -14.56 -27.33
CA MET A 427 -28.13 -14.65 -28.73
C MET A 427 -26.95 -14.48 -29.69
N LYS A 428 -26.13 -13.43 -29.52
CA LYS A 428 -25.02 -13.10 -30.43
C LYS A 428 -23.99 -14.21 -30.56
N TYR A 429 -23.73 -14.94 -29.48
CA TYR A 429 -22.78 -16.05 -29.43
C TYR A 429 -23.43 -17.44 -29.43
N SER A 430 -24.75 -17.52 -29.70
CA SER A 430 -25.53 -18.77 -29.78
C SER A 430 -25.46 -19.66 -28.52
N LEU A 431 -25.27 -19.03 -27.35
CA LEU A 431 -25.04 -19.70 -26.07
C LEU A 431 -26.34 -20.18 -25.39
N ASN A 432 -27.52 -19.81 -25.91
CA ASN A 432 -28.84 -20.14 -25.32
C ASN A 432 -29.09 -21.65 -25.09
N GLY A 433 -28.37 -22.55 -25.79
CA GLY A 433 -28.47 -24.00 -25.60
C GLY A 433 -27.48 -24.59 -24.59
N ASN A 434 -26.62 -23.78 -23.98
CA ASN A 434 -25.54 -24.23 -23.10
C ASN A 434 -25.98 -24.17 -21.63
N SER A 435 -26.18 -25.34 -21.00
CA SER A 435 -26.79 -25.44 -19.65
C SER A 435 -26.07 -24.59 -18.60
N TRP A 436 -24.74 -24.48 -18.67
CA TRP A 436 -23.97 -23.68 -17.72
C TRP A 436 -24.39 -22.21 -17.70
N PHE A 437 -24.73 -21.63 -18.86
CA PHE A 437 -25.22 -20.24 -18.94
C PHE A 437 -26.62 -20.09 -18.33
N SER A 438 -27.47 -21.12 -18.39
CA SER A 438 -28.74 -21.15 -17.64
C SER A 438 -28.50 -21.29 -16.13
N ASP A 439 -27.60 -22.18 -15.72
CA ASP A 439 -27.31 -22.46 -14.31
C ASP A 439 -26.69 -21.26 -13.59
N VAL A 440 -25.76 -20.54 -14.23
CA VAL A 440 -25.18 -19.30 -13.68
C VAL A 440 -26.20 -18.17 -13.59
N LEU A 441 -27.16 -18.08 -14.52
CA LEU A 441 -28.25 -17.10 -14.49
C LEU A 441 -29.30 -17.41 -13.40
N ASN A 442 -29.50 -18.69 -13.08
CA ASN A 442 -30.35 -19.13 -11.97
C ASN A 442 -29.82 -18.66 -10.60
N VAL A 443 -28.50 -18.52 -10.45
CA VAL A 443 -27.84 -18.01 -9.21
C VAL A 443 -27.40 -16.55 -9.30
N ARG A 444 -27.94 -15.76 -10.25
CA ARG A 444 -27.54 -14.37 -10.53
C ARG A 444 -27.54 -13.44 -9.30
N GLN A 445 -28.39 -13.70 -8.31
CA GLN A 445 -28.47 -12.90 -7.07
C GLN A 445 -27.15 -12.93 -6.28
N LYS A 446 -26.30 -13.96 -6.46
CA LYS A 446 -25.00 -14.07 -5.80
C LYS A 446 -23.86 -13.36 -6.54
N TRP A 447 -24.07 -12.82 -7.76
CA TRP A 447 -22.96 -12.26 -8.56
C TRP A 447 -23.31 -11.14 -9.56
N ALA A 448 -24.51 -11.09 -10.14
CA ALA A 448 -24.83 -10.13 -11.19
C ALA A 448 -24.97 -8.70 -10.63
N PRO A 449 -24.56 -7.65 -11.38
CA PRO A 449 -24.40 -6.29 -10.85
C PRO A 449 -25.61 -5.73 -10.08
N PRO A 450 -26.89 -5.92 -10.52
CA PRO A 450 -28.05 -5.39 -9.81
C PRO A 450 -28.21 -5.88 -8.36
N TYR A 451 -27.58 -7.00 -7.99
CA TYR A 451 -27.70 -7.62 -6.68
C TYR A 451 -26.44 -7.47 -5.81
N GLN A 452 -25.38 -6.83 -6.32
CA GLN A 452 -24.10 -6.66 -5.58
C GLN A 452 -24.16 -5.59 -4.46
N CYS A 453 -25.30 -4.93 -4.28
CA CYS A 453 -25.46 -3.71 -3.47
C CYS A 453 -25.92 -3.92 -2.02
N SER A 454 -26.07 -5.18 -1.56
CA SER A 454 -26.73 -5.53 -0.30
C SER A 454 -25.83 -5.68 0.94
N SER A 455 -24.50 -5.71 0.76
CA SER A 455 -23.51 -5.86 1.84
C SER A 455 -22.15 -5.32 1.41
N PHE A 456 -21.25 -5.10 2.37
CA PHE A 456 -19.91 -4.59 2.12
C PHE A 456 -19.04 -5.60 1.35
N ALA A 457 -18.37 -5.12 0.31
CA ALA A 457 -17.53 -5.89 -0.61
C ALA A 457 -16.14 -5.26 -0.84
N GLY A 458 -15.90 -4.04 -0.37
CA GLY A 458 -14.67 -3.28 -0.62
C GLY A 458 -14.44 -3.06 -2.12
N ILE A 459 -13.41 -3.71 -2.68
CA ILE A 459 -13.22 -3.80 -4.14
C ILE A 459 -13.41 -5.22 -4.70
N MET A 460 -13.79 -6.24 -3.92
CA MET A 460 -13.83 -7.64 -4.40
C MET A 460 -14.80 -7.87 -5.57
N ALA A 461 -15.83 -7.03 -5.69
CA ALA A 461 -16.77 -7.02 -6.81
C ALA A 461 -16.35 -6.09 -7.98
N SER A 462 -15.16 -5.49 -7.96
CA SER A 462 -14.68 -4.56 -9.00
C SER A 462 -13.75 -5.23 -10.03
N LYS A 463 -13.65 -4.59 -11.21
CA LYS A 463 -12.72 -4.98 -12.26
C LYS A 463 -11.24 -4.88 -11.83
N ASP A 464 -10.93 -4.01 -10.87
CA ASP A 464 -9.58 -3.87 -10.31
C ASP A 464 -9.22 -5.10 -9.50
N TRP A 465 -10.11 -5.62 -8.65
CA TRP A 465 -9.87 -6.86 -7.91
C TRP A 465 -9.73 -8.06 -8.85
N TYR A 466 -10.57 -8.13 -9.88
CA TYR A 466 -10.42 -9.12 -10.96
C TYR A 466 -9.02 -9.08 -11.60
N MET A 467 -8.49 -7.89 -11.88
CA MET A 467 -7.13 -7.71 -12.40
C MET A 467 -6.04 -7.99 -11.36
N ILE A 468 -6.26 -7.67 -10.08
CA ILE A 468 -5.34 -7.95 -8.97
C ILE A 468 -5.19 -9.47 -8.78
N MET A 469 -6.30 -10.20 -8.65
CA MET A 469 -6.33 -11.66 -8.59
C MET A 469 -5.73 -12.29 -9.85
N GLY A 470 -6.17 -11.84 -11.03
CA GLY A 470 -5.71 -12.37 -12.32
C GLY A 470 -4.20 -12.22 -12.57
N ASN A 471 -3.55 -11.19 -11.99
CA ASN A 471 -2.11 -10.99 -12.12
C ASN A 471 -1.31 -11.62 -10.96
N LEU A 472 -1.69 -11.39 -9.71
CA LEU A 472 -0.90 -11.86 -8.55
C LEU A 472 -1.04 -13.36 -8.33
N PHE A 473 -2.25 -13.91 -8.43
CA PHE A 473 -2.47 -15.35 -8.26
C PHE A 473 -1.75 -16.14 -9.35
N LYS A 474 -1.78 -15.66 -10.60
CA LYS A 474 -1.02 -16.28 -11.71
C LYS A 474 0.50 -16.17 -11.57
N ARG A 475 1.01 -15.13 -10.91
CA ARG A 475 2.45 -14.97 -10.65
C ARG A 475 2.96 -15.89 -9.53
N HIS A 476 2.17 -16.05 -8.46
CA HIS A 476 2.61 -16.70 -7.21
C HIS A 476 2.11 -18.14 -7.05
N PHE A 477 0.90 -18.45 -7.50
CA PHE A 477 0.13 -19.65 -7.12
C PHE A 477 -0.46 -20.42 -8.32
N TYR A 478 0.15 -20.34 -9.51
CA TYR A 478 -0.34 -21.03 -10.72
C TYR A 478 0.68 -22.02 -11.33
N ARG A 479 1.88 -22.12 -10.75
CA ARG A 479 2.85 -23.17 -11.09
C ARG A 479 2.50 -24.42 -10.29
N LYS A 480 2.15 -25.54 -10.93
CA LYS A 480 2.06 -26.84 -10.23
C LYS A 480 3.43 -27.15 -9.62
N LEU A 481 3.53 -27.18 -8.28
CA LEU A 481 4.77 -27.39 -7.53
C LEU A 481 4.66 -28.62 -6.59
N PRO A 482 5.77 -29.33 -6.32
CA PRO A 482 5.85 -30.31 -5.24
C PRO A 482 5.60 -29.67 -3.87
N LEU A 483 5.09 -30.45 -2.92
CA LEU A 483 4.42 -29.93 -1.73
C LEU A 483 5.34 -29.08 -0.82
N GLY A 484 6.55 -29.55 -0.53
CA GLY A 484 7.55 -28.75 0.19
C GLY A 484 7.99 -27.47 -0.53
N LYS A 485 8.04 -27.48 -1.89
CA LYS A 485 8.34 -26.28 -2.69
C LYS A 485 7.16 -25.31 -2.71
N PHE A 486 5.92 -25.81 -2.69
CA PHE A 486 4.73 -24.98 -2.52
C PHE A 486 4.76 -24.26 -1.16
N MET A 487 5.02 -24.94 -0.04
CA MET A 487 5.08 -24.31 1.28
C MET A 487 6.11 -23.17 1.33
N VAL A 488 7.33 -23.39 0.81
CA VAL A 488 8.36 -22.34 0.72
C VAL A 488 7.90 -21.16 -0.16
N GLN A 489 7.28 -21.43 -1.31
CA GLN A 489 6.74 -20.37 -2.18
C GLN A 489 5.57 -19.62 -1.52
N TYR A 490 4.73 -20.29 -0.74
CA TYR A 490 3.60 -19.67 -0.03
C TYR A 490 4.08 -18.63 0.99
N PHE A 491 4.94 -19.02 1.93
CA PHE A 491 5.45 -18.10 2.96
C PHE A 491 6.30 -16.97 2.35
N LYS A 492 7.08 -17.26 1.30
CA LYS A 492 7.78 -16.22 0.53
C LYS A 492 6.82 -15.22 -0.10
N SER A 493 5.73 -15.70 -0.71
CA SER A 493 4.72 -14.83 -1.35
C SER A 493 4.00 -13.94 -0.35
N ILE A 494 3.72 -14.45 0.86
CA ILE A 494 3.18 -13.64 1.97
C ILE A 494 4.18 -12.57 2.42
N THR A 495 5.48 -12.90 2.51
CA THR A 495 6.52 -11.91 2.83
C THR A 495 6.58 -10.80 1.78
N GLU A 496 6.58 -11.13 0.48
CA GLU A 496 6.55 -10.14 -0.62
C GLU A 496 5.30 -9.24 -0.60
N LEU A 497 4.14 -9.77 -0.17
CA LEU A 497 2.91 -8.98 0.00
C LEU A 497 3.02 -8.02 1.19
N ARG A 498 3.59 -8.47 2.31
CA ARG A 498 3.77 -7.67 3.55
C ARG A 498 4.83 -6.58 3.40
N GLU A 499 5.92 -6.87 2.69
CA GLU A 499 6.91 -5.86 2.30
C GLU A 499 6.25 -4.75 1.45
N LYS A 500 5.32 -5.12 0.55
CA LYS A 500 4.58 -4.14 -0.25
C LYS A 500 3.62 -3.29 0.58
N GLU A 501 2.85 -3.89 1.50
CA GLU A 501 2.00 -3.17 2.45
C GLU A 501 2.81 -2.12 3.22
N TRP A 502 3.91 -2.54 3.84
CA TRP A 502 4.80 -1.68 4.63
C TRP A 502 5.43 -0.53 3.84
N LEU A 503 5.69 -0.72 2.54
CA LEU A 503 6.18 0.35 1.68
C LEU A 503 5.10 1.41 1.39
N GLU A 504 3.83 1.03 1.18
CA GLU A 504 2.75 2.00 1.01
C GLU A 504 2.41 2.72 2.33
N ASP A 505 2.45 2.00 3.48
CA ASP A 505 2.29 2.61 4.81
C ASP A 505 3.34 3.71 5.01
N LEU A 506 4.61 3.40 4.74
CA LEU A 506 5.70 4.38 4.83
C LEU A 506 5.50 5.59 3.91
N GLU A 507 5.11 5.40 2.65
CA GLU A 507 4.91 6.53 1.72
C GLU A 507 3.66 7.36 2.08
N THR A 508 2.60 6.70 2.57
CA THR A 508 1.35 7.31 3.05
C THR A 508 1.54 8.12 4.33
N LEU A 509 2.43 7.70 5.22
CA LEU A 509 2.81 8.44 6.43
C LEU A 509 3.82 9.58 6.15
N ARG A 510 4.60 9.49 5.06
CA ARG A 510 5.62 10.47 4.68
C ARG A 510 5.12 11.55 3.74
N THR A 511 4.08 11.27 2.95
CA THR A 511 3.57 12.17 1.92
C THR A 511 2.08 12.45 2.12
N ARG A 512 1.69 13.71 1.96
CA ARG A 512 0.29 14.10 1.82
C ARG A 512 -0.08 14.03 0.33
N PRO A 513 -1.22 13.43 -0.06
CA PRO A 513 -1.80 13.67 -1.38
C PRO A 513 -1.93 15.19 -1.62
N VAL A 514 -1.71 15.63 -2.85
CA VAL A 514 -1.90 17.05 -3.22
C VAL A 514 -3.33 17.20 -3.72
N PRO A 515 -4.22 17.92 -3.02
CA PRO A 515 -5.61 18.04 -3.45
C PRO A 515 -5.76 18.72 -4.81
N LEU A 516 -6.75 18.29 -5.58
CA LEU A 516 -7.12 18.91 -6.86
C LEU A 516 -7.38 20.43 -6.73
N VAL A 517 -8.09 20.82 -5.68
CA VAL A 517 -8.45 22.19 -5.30
C VAL A 517 -8.38 22.27 -3.78
N ASP A 518 -8.05 23.45 -3.24
CA ASP A 518 -8.04 23.72 -1.80
C ASP A 518 -9.48 23.83 -1.27
N ILE A 519 -10.10 22.69 -0.99
CA ILE A 519 -11.48 22.52 -0.50
C ILE A 519 -11.41 21.68 0.79
N PRO A 520 -12.09 22.06 1.90
CA PRO A 520 -11.87 21.41 3.19
C PRO A 520 -12.12 19.89 3.15
N MET A 521 -13.21 19.43 2.51
CA MET A 521 -13.50 18.01 2.30
C MET A 521 -12.34 17.23 1.65
N LEU A 522 -11.67 17.78 0.63
CA LEU A 522 -10.52 17.12 0.00
C LEU A 522 -9.29 17.13 0.91
N ALA A 523 -9.07 18.20 1.67
CA ALA A 523 -7.95 18.30 2.60
C ALA A 523 -8.09 17.32 3.79
N GLU A 524 -9.28 17.24 4.37
CA GLU A 524 -9.67 16.33 5.45
C GLU A 524 -9.54 14.85 5.04
N VAL A 525 -10.03 14.50 3.85
CA VAL A 525 -9.93 13.14 3.32
C VAL A 525 -8.50 12.78 2.92
N ALA A 526 -7.69 13.73 2.43
CA ALA A 526 -6.26 13.54 2.16
C ALA A 526 -5.43 13.30 3.43
N ASP A 527 -5.88 13.82 4.57
CA ASP A 527 -5.26 13.55 5.88
C ASP A 527 -5.70 12.22 6.47
N SER A 528 -6.97 11.82 6.27
CA SER A 528 -7.58 10.64 6.87
C SER A 528 -7.29 9.33 6.12
N TYR A 529 -7.45 9.30 4.79
CA TYR A 529 -7.36 8.09 3.97
C TYR A 529 -5.95 7.76 3.48
N THR A 530 -5.71 6.47 3.19
CA THR A 530 -4.49 6.05 2.48
C THR A 530 -4.36 6.73 1.11
N GLN A 531 -3.14 6.86 0.58
CA GLN A 531 -2.93 7.56 -0.69
C GLN A 531 -3.74 6.91 -1.84
N THR A 532 -3.86 5.58 -1.84
CA THR A 532 -4.69 4.83 -2.79
C THR A 532 -6.17 5.19 -2.67
N VAL A 533 -6.75 5.16 -1.46
CA VAL A 533 -8.20 5.43 -1.30
C VAL A 533 -8.52 6.91 -1.54
N TYR A 534 -7.62 7.83 -1.18
CA TYR A 534 -7.78 9.25 -1.51
C TYR A 534 -7.92 9.47 -3.02
N ILE A 535 -7.13 8.79 -3.86
CA ILE A 535 -7.19 8.93 -5.32
C ILE A 535 -8.57 8.54 -5.87
N ASP A 536 -9.18 7.51 -5.30
CA ASP A 536 -10.52 7.05 -5.70
C ASP A 536 -11.63 7.99 -5.21
N PHE A 537 -11.51 8.53 -3.98
CA PHE A 537 -12.42 9.59 -3.51
C PHE A 537 -12.31 10.85 -4.37
N GLU A 538 -11.09 11.28 -4.72
CA GLU A 538 -10.84 12.42 -5.60
C GLU A 538 -11.37 12.15 -7.03
N HIS A 539 -11.45 10.90 -7.48
CA HIS A 539 -12.08 10.53 -8.74
C HIS A 539 -13.61 10.72 -8.71
N GLU A 540 -14.28 10.26 -7.66
CA GLU A 540 -15.72 10.50 -7.46
C GLU A 540 -16.03 12.00 -7.29
N TYR A 541 -15.19 12.72 -6.54
CA TYR A 541 -15.29 14.17 -6.36
C TYR A 541 -15.04 14.97 -7.66
N LYS A 542 -14.27 14.44 -8.61
CA LYS A 542 -14.19 15.02 -9.97
C LYS A 542 -15.46 14.71 -10.77
N SER A 543 -15.98 13.50 -10.66
CA SER A 543 -17.12 13.04 -11.45
C SER A 543 -18.43 13.76 -11.10
N GLN A 544 -18.62 14.18 -9.83
CA GLN A 544 -19.79 14.98 -9.43
C GLN A 544 -19.90 16.32 -10.18
N LEU A 545 -18.77 16.88 -10.64
CA LEU A 545 -18.75 18.14 -11.41
C LEU A 545 -19.44 18.00 -12.77
N ALA A 546 -19.50 16.78 -13.33
CA ALA A 546 -20.21 16.47 -14.57
C ALA A 546 -21.68 16.04 -14.33
N CYS A 547 -22.14 15.97 -13.09
CA CYS A 547 -23.51 15.60 -12.74
C CYS A 547 -24.46 16.81 -12.75
N ILE A 548 -25.66 16.63 -13.29
CA ILE A 548 -26.84 17.47 -13.04
C ILE A 548 -27.54 16.95 -11.77
N CYS A 549 -28.14 17.84 -10.99
CA CYS A 549 -28.87 17.51 -9.76
C CYS A 549 -30.23 18.22 -9.77
N GLU A 550 -31.30 17.45 -9.72
CA GLU A 550 -32.70 17.90 -9.72
C GLU A 550 -33.34 17.52 -8.38
N THR A 551 -34.02 18.45 -7.70
CA THR A 551 -34.82 18.10 -6.51
C THR A 551 -36.13 17.47 -6.97
N LEU A 552 -36.47 16.29 -6.45
CA LEU A 552 -37.72 15.58 -6.76
C LEU A 552 -38.81 15.85 -5.73
N THR A 553 -38.48 15.67 -4.44
CA THR A 553 -39.43 15.73 -3.33
C THR A 553 -38.76 16.28 -2.06
N VAL A 554 -39.54 16.97 -1.24
CA VAL A 554 -39.16 17.43 0.10
C VAL A 554 -40.22 16.91 1.08
N ASN A 555 -39.92 15.79 1.72
CA ASN A 555 -40.83 15.06 2.59
C ASN A 555 -40.45 15.34 4.06
N GLY A 556 -40.91 16.47 4.59
CA GLY A 556 -40.55 16.90 5.95
C GLY A 556 -39.07 17.27 6.05
N SER A 557 -38.30 16.52 6.86
CA SER A 557 -36.83 16.67 6.96
C SER A 557 -36.06 16.06 5.79
N MET A 558 -36.67 15.17 5.00
CA MET A 558 -36.00 14.38 3.97
C MET A 558 -36.08 15.04 2.59
N TYR A 559 -34.93 15.25 1.96
CA TYR A 559 -34.82 15.77 0.60
C TYR A 559 -34.43 14.63 -0.35
N THR A 560 -35.15 14.48 -1.46
CA THR A 560 -34.84 13.47 -2.49
C THR A 560 -34.42 14.17 -3.78
N TYR A 561 -33.27 13.78 -4.31
CA TYR A 561 -32.69 14.31 -5.54
C TYR A 561 -32.55 13.22 -6.61
N ARG A 562 -32.71 13.60 -7.87
CA ARG A 562 -32.19 12.85 -9.02
C ARG A 562 -30.85 13.44 -9.39
N VAL A 563 -29.82 12.61 -9.45
CA VAL A 563 -28.50 13.00 -9.95
C VAL A 563 -28.18 12.20 -11.21
N SER A 564 -27.91 12.88 -12.32
CA SER A 564 -27.70 12.27 -13.63
C SER A 564 -26.42 12.79 -14.29
N VAL A 565 -25.84 12.04 -15.23
CA VAL A 565 -24.69 12.47 -16.04
C VAL A 565 -25.15 12.61 -17.50
N PRO A 566 -25.12 13.81 -18.13
CA PRO A 566 -25.77 14.05 -19.43
C PRO A 566 -25.34 13.13 -20.59
N GLN A 567 -24.18 12.50 -20.49
CA GLN A 567 -23.60 11.62 -21.51
C GLN A 567 -23.80 10.13 -21.21
N LYS A 568 -24.59 9.77 -20.19
CA LYS A 568 -24.75 8.39 -19.72
C LYS A 568 -26.21 8.07 -19.36
N PRO A 569 -26.67 6.81 -19.50
CA PRO A 569 -28.04 6.43 -19.19
C PRO A 569 -28.33 6.26 -17.69
N TYR A 570 -27.31 6.29 -16.81
CA TYR A 570 -27.51 6.08 -15.38
C TYR A 570 -27.89 7.38 -14.63
N MET A 571 -28.65 7.19 -13.55
CA MET A 571 -28.98 8.22 -12.57
C MET A 571 -29.02 7.62 -11.18
N GLY A 572 -28.45 8.33 -10.20
CA GLY A 572 -28.66 8.05 -8.78
C GLY A 572 -29.90 8.76 -8.26
N ILE A 573 -30.76 8.04 -7.55
CA ILE A 573 -31.67 8.67 -6.58
C ILE A 573 -30.88 8.84 -5.28
N VAL A 574 -30.89 10.04 -4.73
CA VAL A 574 -30.10 10.40 -3.55
C VAL A 574 -31.02 11.02 -2.52
N GLU A 575 -31.00 10.48 -1.30
CA GLU A 575 -31.75 10.97 -0.16
C GLU A 575 -30.80 11.73 0.75
N PHE A 576 -31.25 12.86 1.31
CA PHE A 576 -30.45 13.69 2.20
C PHE A 576 -31.29 14.19 3.38
N GLU A 577 -30.75 14.01 4.58
CA GLU A 577 -31.28 14.53 5.84
C GLU A 577 -30.33 15.62 6.37
N PRO A 578 -30.73 16.92 6.33
CA PRO A 578 -29.86 18.00 6.79
C PRO A 578 -29.52 17.92 8.29
N SER A 579 -30.42 17.37 9.11
CA SER A 579 -30.27 17.28 10.57
C SER A 579 -29.09 16.43 11.02
N GLU A 580 -28.85 15.30 10.34
CA GLU A 580 -27.72 14.40 10.59
C GLU A 580 -26.61 14.53 9.52
N VAL A 581 -26.75 15.47 8.57
CA VAL A 581 -25.94 15.60 7.35
C VAL A 581 -25.77 14.27 6.61
N LYS A 582 -26.84 13.46 6.62
CA LYS A 582 -26.83 12.05 6.24
C LYS A 582 -27.30 11.91 4.80
N VAL A 583 -26.47 11.31 3.96
CA VAL A 583 -26.74 11.04 2.54
C VAL A 583 -26.81 9.54 2.26
N SER A 584 -27.83 9.13 1.51
CA SER A 584 -28.10 7.78 1.01
C SER A 584 -28.20 7.84 -0.52
N CYS A 585 -27.74 6.81 -1.24
CA CYS A 585 -27.80 6.80 -2.71
C CYS A 585 -28.17 5.41 -3.25
N SER A 586 -29.05 5.38 -4.27
CA SER A 586 -29.57 4.15 -4.87
C SER A 586 -28.51 3.25 -5.51
N CYS A 587 -27.35 3.78 -5.92
CA CYS A 587 -26.24 2.97 -6.43
C CYS A 587 -25.36 2.32 -5.36
N LYS A 588 -25.67 2.53 -4.06
CA LYS A 588 -25.10 1.80 -2.90
C LYS A 588 -23.56 1.66 -2.86
N LYS A 589 -22.83 2.58 -3.47
CA LYS A 589 -21.35 2.56 -3.56
C LYS A 589 -20.69 2.76 -2.19
N PHE A 590 -21.33 3.49 -1.28
CA PHE A 590 -20.79 3.64 0.07
C PHE A 590 -21.00 2.37 0.89
N GLU A 591 -22.19 1.79 0.84
CA GLU A 591 -22.53 0.55 1.53
C GLU A 591 -21.73 -0.66 1.01
N SER A 592 -21.44 -0.72 -0.29
CA SER A 592 -20.64 -1.79 -0.90
C SER A 592 -19.13 -1.56 -0.89
N MET A 593 -18.62 -0.34 -1.06
CA MET A 593 -17.18 -0.06 -1.20
C MET A 593 -16.58 0.80 -0.07
N GLY A 594 -17.39 1.44 0.77
CA GLY A 594 -16.95 2.36 1.82
C GLY A 594 -16.49 3.73 1.33
N ILE A 595 -16.90 4.15 0.12
CA ILE A 595 -16.53 5.43 -0.50
C ILE A 595 -17.80 6.07 -1.09
N LEU A 596 -18.08 7.34 -0.76
CA LEU A 596 -19.22 8.05 -1.35
C LEU A 596 -19.08 8.14 -2.88
N CYS A 597 -20.17 7.90 -3.59
CA CYS A 597 -20.24 8.08 -5.03
C CYS A 597 -20.35 9.55 -5.45
N MET A 598 -20.06 9.80 -6.73
CA MET A 598 -20.31 11.09 -7.40
C MET A 598 -21.73 11.64 -7.17
N HIS A 599 -22.75 10.77 -7.04
CA HIS A 599 -24.14 11.19 -6.80
C HIS A 599 -24.34 11.77 -5.39
N ALA A 600 -23.85 11.08 -4.35
CA ALA A 600 -23.91 11.57 -2.98
C ALA A 600 -23.06 12.84 -2.78
N LEU A 601 -21.85 12.86 -3.33
CA LEU A 601 -20.96 14.03 -3.31
C LEU A 601 -21.59 15.23 -4.05
N LYS A 602 -22.36 15.01 -5.12
CA LYS A 602 -23.11 16.07 -5.79
C LYS A 602 -24.16 16.69 -4.88
N VAL A 603 -24.91 15.88 -4.14
CA VAL A 603 -25.96 16.39 -3.23
C VAL A 603 -25.37 17.10 -2.01
N LEU A 604 -24.26 16.61 -1.44
CA LEU A 604 -23.53 17.32 -0.39
C LEU A 604 -23.05 18.70 -0.88
N ASN A 605 -22.45 18.76 -2.08
CA ASN A 605 -22.01 20.00 -2.72
C ASN A 605 -23.20 20.95 -3.01
N ASN A 606 -24.31 20.44 -3.55
CA ASN A 606 -25.54 21.21 -3.79
C ASN A 606 -26.18 21.77 -2.51
N ASN A 607 -25.92 21.18 -1.34
CA ASN A 607 -26.37 21.65 -0.02
C ASN A 607 -25.28 22.42 0.74
N ASN A 608 -24.19 22.83 0.07
CA ASN A 608 -23.07 23.58 0.64
C ASN A 608 -22.34 22.86 1.80
N ILE A 609 -22.35 21.53 1.82
CA ILE A 609 -21.62 20.73 2.83
C ILE A 609 -20.15 20.66 2.44
N LEU A 610 -19.31 21.45 3.12
CA LEU A 610 -17.89 21.66 2.78
C LEU A 610 -16.89 20.67 3.40
N TYR A 611 -17.36 19.81 4.32
CA TYR A 611 -16.59 18.78 5.06
C TYR A 611 -17.25 17.41 4.86
N LEU A 612 -16.51 16.31 5.05
CA LEU A 612 -17.11 14.97 4.95
C LEU A 612 -17.62 14.54 6.34
N PRO A 613 -18.93 14.29 6.55
CA PRO A 613 -19.43 13.83 7.84
C PRO A 613 -18.74 12.53 8.26
N GLY A 614 -18.30 12.43 9.51
CA GLY A 614 -17.38 11.40 9.98
C GLY A 614 -17.85 9.95 9.73
N GLN A 615 -19.18 9.72 9.71
CA GLN A 615 -19.77 8.42 9.35
C GLN A 615 -19.39 7.92 7.94
N TYR A 616 -18.92 8.80 7.04
CA TYR A 616 -18.47 8.47 5.69
C TYR A 616 -16.94 8.33 5.56
N ILE A 617 -16.20 8.45 6.67
CA ILE A 617 -14.75 8.18 6.78
C ILE A 617 -14.56 6.80 7.42
N LEU A 618 -14.60 5.72 6.63
CA LEU A 618 -14.47 4.38 7.20
C LEU A 618 -13.05 4.12 7.73
N LYS A 619 -12.93 3.71 9.00
CA LYS A 619 -11.65 3.39 9.66
C LYS A 619 -10.79 2.42 8.83
N ARG A 620 -11.40 1.40 8.21
CA ARG A 620 -10.72 0.41 7.34
C ARG A 620 -10.00 0.97 6.11
N TRP A 621 -10.28 2.22 5.72
CA TRP A 621 -9.63 2.94 4.62
C TRP A 621 -8.66 4.04 5.09
N SER A 622 -8.58 4.25 6.41
CA SER A 622 -7.72 5.26 7.00
C SER A 622 -6.25 4.83 7.05
N LYS A 623 -5.38 5.81 7.30
CA LYS A 623 -3.96 5.59 7.65
C LYS A 623 -3.79 4.90 9.02
N TYR A 624 -4.83 4.92 9.84
CA TYR A 624 -4.90 4.47 11.23
C TYR A 624 -5.76 3.19 11.35
N ALA A 625 -5.89 2.43 10.26
CA ALA A 625 -6.77 1.28 10.17
C ALA A 625 -6.40 0.13 11.13
N LYS A 626 -5.16 0.14 11.65
CA LYS A 626 -4.61 -0.85 12.60
C LYS A 626 -4.35 -0.26 14.00
N ASP A 627 -4.83 0.96 14.27
CA ASP A 627 -4.58 1.66 15.52
C ASP A 627 -5.67 1.30 16.54
N GLU A 628 -5.26 0.88 17.74
CA GLU A 628 -6.16 0.39 18.80
C GLU A 628 -6.85 1.53 19.57
N SER A 629 -7.79 2.22 18.91
CA SER A 629 -8.88 2.97 19.53
C SER A 629 -9.94 3.39 18.50
N GLU A 630 -11.16 3.68 18.95
CA GLU A 630 -12.18 4.34 18.10
C GLU A 630 -12.61 5.72 18.62
N ASN A 631 -12.41 6.01 19.91
CA ASN A 631 -12.66 7.35 20.48
C ASN A 631 -11.44 8.29 20.40
N ASP A 632 -10.22 7.78 20.25
CA ASP A 632 -8.99 8.58 20.42
C ASP A 632 -8.51 9.26 19.12
N ALA A 633 -9.15 9.02 17.96
CA ALA A 633 -8.78 9.64 16.68
C ALA A 633 -8.78 11.18 16.69
N LEU A 634 -9.55 11.81 17.59
CA LEU A 634 -9.52 13.26 17.83
C LEU A 634 -8.42 13.71 18.81
N ALA A 635 -7.93 12.82 19.68
CA ALA A 635 -6.98 13.07 20.77
C ALA A 635 -5.53 12.63 20.47
N VAL A 636 -5.31 11.68 19.55
CA VAL A 636 -3.98 11.22 19.06
C VAL A 636 -3.15 12.35 18.42
N ARG A 637 -3.71 13.56 18.25
CA ARG A 637 -2.95 14.81 18.08
C ARG A 637 -1.93 15.09 19.20
N GLY A 638 -1.97 14.40 20.35
CA GLY A 638 -1.03 14.62 21.47
C GLY A 638 -0.24 13.42 22.02
N SER A 639 -0.64 12.17 21.79
CA SER A 639 -0.15 11.04 22.60
C SER A 639 1.32 10.62 22.34
N GLU A 640 2.02 10.22 23.41
CA GLU A 640 3.45 9.95 23.39
C GLU A 640 3.80 8.63 22.68
N ASN A 641 2.89 7.65 22.73
CA ASN A 641 2.98 6.38 22.00
C ASN A 641 3.19 6.62 20.50
N GLY A 642 2.56 7.64 19.92
CA GLY A 642 2.76 8.04 18.52
C GLY A 642 4.19 8.52 18.20
N ARG A 643 5.03 8.84 19.20
CA ARG A 643 6.47 9.11 19.01
C ARG A 643 7.29 7.83 19.11
N VAL A 644 6.94 6.93 20.04
CA VAL A 644 7.58 5.62 20.23
C VAL A 644 7.41 4.76 18.98
N TRP A 645 6.19 4.62 18.47
CA TRP A 645 5.91 3.88 17.23
C TRP A 645 6.71 4.41 16.03
N ARG A 646 6.84 5.73 15.86
CA ARG A 646 7.70 6.29 14.81
C ARG A 646 9.17 5.93 14.97
N LYS A 647 9.71 5.93 16.20
CA LYS A 647 11.09 5.49 16.48
C LYS A 647 11.28 3.99 16.20
N LEU A 648 10.33 3.14 16.61
CA LEU A 648 10.36 1.69 16.34
C LEU A 648 10.29 1.39 14.84
N VAL A 649 9.38 2.03 14.11
CA VAL A 649 9.32 1.96 12.64
C VAL A 649 10.62 2.44 12.02
N GLU A 650 11.24 3.52 12.51
CA GLU A 650 12.54 4.00 12.00
C GLU A 650 13.71 3.04 12.31
N LEU A 651 13.69 2.35 13.46
CA LEU A 651 14.65 1.31 13.81
C LEU A 651 14.52 0.09 12.89
N MET A 652 13.31 -0.45 12.72
CA MET A 652 13.05 -1.56 11.79
C MET A 652 13.41 -1.18 10.34
N VAL A 653 13.12 0.07 9.93
CA VAL A 653 13.54 0.67 8.65
C VAL A 653 15.06 0.72 8.44
N LYS A 654 15.86 0.73 9.52
CA LYS A 654 17.33 0.75 9.49
C LYS A 654 17.92 -0.66 9.51
N SER A 655 17.37 -1.57 10.30
CA SER A 655 17.85 -2.95 10.45
C SER A 655 17.50 -3.87 9.29
N SER A 656 16.34 -3.70 8.65
CA SER A 656 15.81 -4.61 7.61
C SER A 656 16.66 -4.76 6.33
N PHE A 657 17.83 -4.10 6.25
CA PHE A 657 18.75 -4.14 5.11
C PHE A 657 20.21 -4.46 5.51
N CYS A 658 20.49 -4.82 6.76
CA CYS A 658 21.83 -5.17 7.24
C CYS A 658 21.75 -6.08 8.48
N LYS A 659 22.26 -7.32 8.39
CA LYS A 659 22.19 -8.29 9.50
C LYS A 659 22.92 -7.84 10.77
N GLU A 660 24.03 -7.12 10.64
CA GLU A 660 24.79 -6.60 11.78
C GLU A 660 23.99 -5.53 12.54
N ILE A 661 23.32 -4.63 11.81
CA ILE A 661 22.45 -3.61 12.40
C ILE A 661 21.16 -4.22 12.93
N LEU A 662 20.66 -5.30 12.31
CA LEU A 662 19.55 -6.09 12.86
C LEU A 662 19.94 -6.71 14.20
N GLY A 663 21.07 -7.41 14.30
CA GLY A 663 21.56 -7.95 15.58
C GLY A 663 21.81 -6.87 16.65
N ILE A 664 22.27 -5.67 16.27
CA ILE A 664 22.39 -4.54 17.22
C ILE A 664 21.02 -4.05 17.71
N VAL A 665 20.00 -4.03 16.85
CA VAL A 665 18.64 -3.62 17.21
C VAL A 665 17.92 -4.71 18.02
N GLU A 666 18.11 -5.98 17.69
CA GLU A 666 17.58 -7.14 18.44
C GLU A 666 18.16 -7.17 19.86
N ASN A 667 19.49 -7.25 20.02
CA ASN A 667 20.14 -7.20 21.35
C ASN A 667 19.78 -5.93 22.14
N GLY A 668 19.55 -4.80 21.46
CA GLY A 668 19.11 -3.55 22.09
C GLY A 668 17.66 -3.58 22.57
N LEU A 669 16.77 -4.25 21.84
CA LEU A 669 15.38 -4.48 22.23
C LEU A 669 15.27 -5.53 23.34
N ASP A 670 16.01 -6.64 23.26
CA ASP A 670 16.02 -7.68 24.29
C ASP A 670 16.52 -7.13 25.64
N LYS A 671 17.58 -6.30 25.62
CA LYS A 671 18.06 -5.59 26.82
C LYS A 671 17.01 -4.61 27.37
N PHE A 672 16.23 -3.96 26.51
CA PHE A 672 15.17 -3.05 26.93
C PHE A 672 13.93 -3.79 27.46
N ILE A 673 13.56 -4.93 26.86
CA ILE A 673 12.49 -5.82 27.34
C ILE A 673 12.85 -6.36 28.72
N GLY A 674 14.05 -6.91 28.92
CA GLY A 674 14.50 -7.37 30.24
C GLY A 674 14.58 -6.26 31.29
N GLN A 675 14.85 -5.01 30.87
CA GLN A 675 14.74 -3.84 31.76
C GLN A 675 13.29 -3.53 32.15
N MET A 676 12.32 -3.62 31.22
CA MET A 676 10.90 -3.43 31.56
C MET A 676 10.34 -4.60 32.38
N GLU A 677 10.76 -5.83 32.13
CA GLU A 677 10.36 -7.02 32.90
C GLU A 677 10.92 -6.98 34.33
N SER A 678 12.17 -6.54 34.52
CA SER A 678 12.72 -6.34 35.88
C SER A 678 12.05 -5.18 36.63
N LEU A 679 11.64 -4.11 35.94
CA LEU A 679 10.81 -3.05 36.54
C LEU A 679 9.40 -3.54 36.89
N ALA A 680 8.79 -4.39 36.07
CA ALA A 680 7.49 -5.00 36.37
C ALA A 680 7.58 -5.95 37.58
N GLN A 681 8.62 -6.78 37.65
CA GLN A 681 8.85 -7.68 38.79
C GLN A 681 9.19 -6.92 40.08
N GLY A 682 9.80 -5.73 40.00
CA GLY A 682 9.99 -4.85 41.16
C GLY A 682 8.68 -4.34 41.77
N LEU A 683 7.66 -4.11 40.94
CA LEU A 683 6.34 -3.65 41.41
C LEU A 683 5.56 -4.75 42.16
N ASP A 684 5.75 -6.02 41.82
CA ASP A 684 5.19 -7.17 42.57
C ASP A 684 5.84 -7.36 43.97
N THR A 685 7.00 -6.75 44.24
CA THR A 685 7.73 -6.92 45.52
C THR A 685 7.40 -5.89 46.60
N ASP A 686 6.74 -4.77 46.29
CA ASP A 686 6.46 -3.69 47.25
C ASP A 686 5.09 -3.82 47.98
N GLU A 687 4.21 -4.75 47.60
CA GLU A 687 2.91 -4.98 48.29
C GLU A 687 3.01 -5.78 49.61
N VAL A 688 4.18 -5.87 50.26
CA VAL A 688 4.31 -6.51 51.59
C VAL A 688 5.14 -5.70 52.60
N ASN A 689 4.73 -4.45 52.87
CA ASN A 689 4.69 -3.99 54.27
C ASN A 689 3.68 -2.86 54.54
N ILE A 690 3.28 -2.73 55.80
CA ILE A 690 2.16 -1.89 56.25
C ILE A 690 2.66 -0.73 57.11
N GLY A 691 2.15 0.49 56.88
CA GLY A 691 2.06 1.50 57.95
C GLY A 691 2.45 2.94 57.57
N GLU A 692 1.42 3.79 57.50
CA GLU A 692 1.38 5.19 57.98
C GLU A 692 2.64 6.07 57.83
N ASN A 693 2.60 7.07 56.92
CA ASN A 693 2.24 8.44 57.31
C ASN A 693 2.08 9.40 56.10
N LEU A 694 1.36 10.50 56.29
CA LEU A 694 1.24 11.59 55.30
C LEU A 694 2.29 12.67 55.59
N HIS A 695 3.03 13.14 54.57
CA HIS A 695 2.88 14.50 53.99
C HIS A 695 4.07 14.95 53.10
N SER A 696 3.80 16.01 52.35
CA SER A 696 4.75 17.01 51.81
C SER A 696 5.78 16.61 50.74
N ASN A 697 5.34 16.82 49.48
CA ASN A 697 6.01 17.64 48.46
C ASN A 697 7.24 17.08 47.69
N PRO A 698 7.59 17.70 46.54
CA PRO A 698 8.26 17.01 45.43
C PRO A 698 9.78 17.32 45.31
N LEU A 699 10.34 16.99 44.14
CA LEU A 699 11.73 17.00 43.66
C LEU A 699 12.34 15.57 43.64
N ASP A 700 13.20 15.20 42.70
CA ASP A 700 13.76 15.96 41.56
C ASP A 700 13.95 15.08 40.31
N SER A 701 13.69 15.62 39.11
CA SER A 701 13.70 14.85 37.86
C SER A 701 15.04 14.96 37.10
N ASN A 702 16.15 14.61 37.76
CA ASN A 702 17.48 14.54 37.13
C ASN A 702 18.43 13.58 37.88
N ASN A 703 18.47 12.30 37.50
CA ASN A 703 19.68 11.46 37.48
C ASN A 703 19.38 10.01 37.02
N ILE A 704 19.59 9.73 35.73
CA ILE A 704 19.91 8.36 35.24
C ILE A 704 21.06 8.50 34.24
N SER A 705 22.28 8.20 34.68
CA SER A 705 23.49 8.22 33.87
C SER A 705 23.64 6.93 33.04
N PHE A 706 23.80 7.06 31.73
CA PHE A 706 24.09 5.93 30.83
C PHE A 706 25.61 5.69 30.75
N GLU A 707 26.11 4.76 31.57
CA GLU A 707 27.44 4.15 31.41
C GLU A 707 27.29 2.63 31.19
N GLY A 708 28.30 1.99 30.58
CA GLY A 708 28.31 0.53 30.36
C GLY A 708 28.03 0.07 28.91
N PHE A 709 28.89 0.48 27.98
CA PHE A 709 29.08 -0.18 26.67
C PHE A 709 30.58 -0.17 26.28
N GLU A 710 31.39 -0.89 27.06
CA GLU A 710 32.78 -1.18 26.67
C GLU A 710 32.83 -2.36 25.68
N PHE A 711 33.28 -2.10 24.46
CA PHE A 711 33.57 -3.15 23.48
C PHE A 711 35.04 -3.57 23.57
N TYR A 712 35.29 -4.72 24.19
CA TYR A 712 36.60 -5.37 24.13
C TYR A 712 36.87 -5.86 22.70
N THR A 713 37.85 -5.26 22.03
CA THR A 713 38.32 -5.69 20.71
C THR A 713 39.44 -6.72 20.81
N ARG A 714 39.33 -7.80 20.04
CA ARG A 714 40.45 -8.65 19.63
C ARG A 714 40.18 -9.24 18.25
#